data_AF-A0A4S9UM45-F1
#
_entry.id   AF-A0A4S9UM45-F1
#
_cell.length_a   1.000
_cell.length_b   1.000
_cell.length_c   1.000
_cell.angle_alpha   90.00
_cell.angle_beta   90.00
_cell.angle_gamma   90.00
#
_symmetry.space_group_name_H-M   'P 1'
#
loop_
_entity.id
_entity.type
_entity.pdbx_description
1 polymer ?
#
loop_
_entity_poly.entity_id
_entity_poly.type
_entity_poly.pdbx_seq_one_letter_code
_entity_poly.pdbx_strand_id
1 'polypeptide(L)'
;MSSAHWMASSPPQDTVQETAPGNMPKSSLRLSSLPPIFISESHFKDINELHRLEDDVVETGGLLSYNLHEAKIVLTRVLSKKRITMDLRSKDCYTEEVLVVKDISVADTGTDPAAGHKAKRGKLSGEYEDGKKETEESILHEVSTDSENEDEHKPKNRSTKRKRVASSVEQDPNKAYFSNPYIKVLKWEWFTDSQKQDRVLPIEPYLLYQGQIIDKPEDPKTPGKGSSFTARTKTPQSILERARADAENDTSSPVQQRSNRKLGQIGGGRVSAPFQTTPHSKRAALLHQTTSEHDLGQSSDLPEMPPWVQNDVKYACQRSTPADPPNAAFIAQLDKIKLARLLTGDEIGVRAYSTSIAALAAYPHKLSTGREILLLPGCDAKIANLYVEFANYGKIQEAEDAENNEELKVQKLFYNIWGVGATTARDFYKEKGWRDLDDVVEYGWQTLTRVQQIGVKYYDEFLLPIPRSEVEDIAATIHKHAVKLRDAGIQSLVVGGYRRGKEHCGDVDIILSHPEESKTLNIITDIVASLEQESWITHTLLISTKTSDRGQQTLALNSSSTHGHGFDSLDKALVVWQNPHYIPSTSNPSDSKTKNTNPHRRVDIIISPWKTVGCAVMGWSGGTTFQRDLRRYVRQTYDYKFDSSGVRDRKTGDVVDVDGEAGTMEQAERNVFGALGLEFREPWERCTG
;
A
#
# COMPACT_ATOMS: atom_id res chain seq x y z
N MET A 1 41.89 -75.51 20.25
CA MET A 1 40.91 -76.56 19.89
C MET A 1 39.52 -75.97 20.17
N SER A 2 38.60 -75.75 19.26
CA SER A 2 38.49 -76.02 17.83
C SER A 2 37.55 -74.97 17.23
N SER A 3 37.82 -74.55 16.01
CA SER A 3 37.07 -73.59 15.20
C SER A 3 35.79 -74.19 14.60
N ALA A 4 34.73 -73.41 14.44
CA ALA A 4 33.69 -73.55 13.39
C ALA A 4 32.84 -72.26 13.36
N HIS A 5 33.14 -71.29 12.50
CA HIS A 5 32.54 -71.04 11.18
C HIS A 5 31.06 -70.60 11.19
N TRP A 6 30.90 -69.30 10.93
CA TRP A 6 29.70 -68.60 10.52
C TRP A 6 29.29 -69.00 9.10
N MET A 7 27.98 -69.18 8.86
CA MET A 7 27.38 -69.08 7.53
C MET A 7 26.14 -68.19 7.60
N ALA A 8 26.08 -67.24 6.67
CA ALA A 8 24.96 -66.35 6.42
C ALA A 8 23.83 -67.10 5.69
N SER A 9 22.59 -66.94 6.14
CA SER A 9 21.40 -67.44 5.45
C SER A 9 20.73 -66.30 4.70
N SER A 10 20.65 -66.45 3.37
CA SER A 10 19.87 -65.61 2.46
C SER A 10 18.35 -65.77 2.71
N PRO A 11 17.55 -64.72 2.50
CA PRO A 11 16.10 -64.77 2.59
C PRO A 11 15.43 -65.45 1.37
N PRO A 12 14.15 -65.86 1.48
CA PRO A 12 13.46 -66.65 0.47
C PRO A 12 13.15 -65.82 -0.79
N GLN A 13 13.18 -66.50 -1.94
CA GLN A 13 12.75 -65.96 -3.23
C GLN A 13 11.21 -65.88 -3.27
N ASP A 14 10.67 -64.66 -3.25
CA ASP A 14 9.29 -64.40 -3.67
C ASP A 14 9.26 -64.19 -5.19
N THR A 15 8.66 -65.16 -5.88
CA THR A 15 8.26 -65.08 -7.29
C THR A 15 7.25 -63.95 -7.50
N VAL A 16 7.69 -62.85 -8.08
CA VAL A 16 6.83 -61.78 -8.60
C VAL A 16 6.15 -62.31 -9.87
N GLN A 17 4.82 -62.46 -9.82
CA GLN A 17 4.00 -62.61 -11.01
C GLN A 17 4.05 -61.30 -11.82
N GLU A 18 4.58 -61.39 -13.02
CA GLU A 18 4.59 -60.34 -14.03
C GLU A 18 3.15 -60.11 -14.53
N THR A 19 2.45 -59.14 -13.95
CA THR A 19 1.17 -58.66 -14.48
C THR A 19 1.44 -57.73 -15.66
N ALA A 20 0.96 -58.13 -16.84
CA ALA A 20 0.98 -57.36 -18.08
C ALA A 20 0.49 -55.91 -17.91
N PRO A 21 1.00 -54.94 -18.69
CA PRO A 21 0.56 -53.56 -18.61
C PRO A 21 -0.90 -53.43 -19.04
N GLY A 22 -1.74 -53.05 -18.08
CA GLY A 22 -3.14 -52.69 -18.30
C GLY A 22 -3.23 -51.48 -19.23
N ASN A 23 -3.94 -51.68 -20.32
CA ASN A 23 -4.23 -50.72 -21.40
C ASN A 23 -5.02 -49.51 -20.83
N MET A 24 -4.34 -48.38 -20.57
CA MET A 24 -5.00 -47.09 -20.33
C MET A 24 -5.72 -46.63 -21.62
N PRO A 25 -6.96 -46.13 -21.56
CA PRO A 25 -7.61 -45.57 -22.74
C PRO A 25 -6.83 -44.34 -23.20
N LYS A 26 -6.23 -44.40 -24.40
CA LYS A 26 -5.59 -43.26 -25.06
C LYS A 26 -6.63 -42.15 -25.21
N SER A 27 -6.38 -40.97 -24.64
CA SER A 27 -7.25 -39.80 -24.82
C SER A 27 -7.41 -39.52 -26.32
N SER A 28 -8.63 -39.19 -26.76
CA SER A 28 -8.91 -38.87 -28.16
C SER A 28 -8.72 -37.37 -28.47
N LEU A 29 -8.41 -36.56 -27.45
CA LEU A 29 -8.03 -35.15 -27.58
C LEU A 29 -6.85 -34.98 -28.55
N ARG A 30 -7.06 -34.20 -29.62
CA ARG A 30 -6.04 -33.84 -30.61
C ARG A 30 -5.79 -32.34 -30.56
N LEU A 31 -4.61 -31.94 -30.10
CA LEU A 31 -4.16 -30.54 -30.10
C LEU A 31 -3.31 -30.18 -31.33
N SER A 32 -3.17 -31.09 -32.30
CA SER A 32 -2.32 -30.93 -33.47
C SER A 32 -2.73 -29.80 -34.43
N SER A 33 -3.97 -29.29 -34.32
CA SER A 33 -4.46 -28.15 -35.09
C SER A 33 -4.14 -26.79 -34.46
N LEU A 34 -3.65 -26.78 -33.21
CA LEU A 34 -3.38 -25.56 -32.46
C LEU A 34 -1.95 -25.05 -32.69
N PRO A 35 -1.73 -23.73 -32.56
CA PRO A 35 -0.40 -23.17 -32.64
C PRO A 35 0.48 -23.57 -31.43
N PRO A 36 1.80 -23.30 -31.46
CA PRO A 36 2.69 -23.72 -30.40
C PRO A 36 2.29 -23.19 -29.02
N ILE A 37 2.37 -24.08 -28.02
CA ILE A 37 1.97 -23.90 -26.64
C ILE A 37 3.23 -23.77 -25.79
N PHE A 38 3.29 -22.72 -24.99
CA PHE A 38 4.30 -22.53 -23.96
C PHE A 38 3.66 -22.73 -22.58
N ILE A 39 4.33 -23.43 -21.68
CA ILE A 39 3.86 -23.66 -20.32
C ILE A 39 4.68 -22.78 -19.38
N SER A 40 4.02 -21.88 -18.65
CA SER A 40 4.72 -20.99 -17.73
C SER A 40 5.09 -21.70 -16.43
N GLU A 41 6.38 -21.87 -16.18
CA GLU A 41 6.93 -22.44 -14.92
C GLU A 41 6.51 -21.70 -13.63
N SER A 42 6.04 -20.46 -13.75
CA SER A 42 5.62 -19.64 -12.61
C SER A 42 4.47 -20.30 -11.83
N HIS A 43 4.65 -20.43 -10.51
CA HIS A 43 3.69 -21.01 -9.55
C HIS A 43 3.47 -22.53 -9.62
N PHE A 44 4.35 -23.28 -10.29
CA PHE A 44 4.47 -24.72 -10.06
C PHE A 44 5.29 -24.99 -8.78
N LYS A 45 4.77 -25.84 -7.88
CA LYS A 45 5.43 -26.16 -6.59
C LYS A 45 6.49 -27.26 -6.73
N ASP A 46 6.41 -28.06 -7.79
CA ASP A 46 7.30 -29.17 -8.10
C ASP A 46 7.62 -29.18 -9.60
N ILE A 47 8.90 -29.34 -9.96
CA ILE A 47 9.36 -29.42 -11.35
C ILE A 47 8.86 -30.69 -12.04
N ASN A 48 8.60 -31.75 -11.26
CA ASN A 48 8.03 -32.99 -11.79
C ASN A 48 6.56 -32.81 -12.24
N GLU A 49 5.85 -31.83 -11.71
CA GLU A 49 4.47 -31.52 -12.12
C GLU A 49 4.47 -30.81 -13.48
N LEU A 50 5.43 -29.90 -13.69
CA LEU A 50 5.63 -29.23 -14.96
C LEU A 50 5.98 -30.23 -16.08
N HIS A 51 6.93 -31.13 -15.83
CA HIS A 51 7.33 -32.14 -16.83
C HIS A 51 6.20 -33.10 -17.20
N ARG A 52 5.37 -33.53 -16.24
CA ARG A 52 4.19 -34.34 -16.55
C ARG A 52 3.21 -33.60 -17.45
N LEU A 53 3.03 -32.30 -17.24
CA LEU A 53 2.15 -31.48 -18.05
C LEU A 53 2.70 -31.26 -19.46
N GLU A 54 4.02 -31.08 -19.59
CA GLU A 54 4.71 -31.03 -20.89
C GLU A 54 4.51 -32.34 -21.65
N ASP A 55 4.69 -33.49 -20.97
CA ASP A 55 4.46 -34.82 -21.53
C ASP A 55 3.00 -35.01 -21.98
N ASP A 56 2.03 -34.59 -21.16
CA ASP A 56 0.60 -34.68 -21.47
C ASP A 56 0.20 -33.83 -22.70
N VAL A 57 0.77 -32.64 -22.85
CA VAL A 57 0.55 -31.77 -24.03
C VAL A 57 1.12 -32.42 -25.28
N VAL A 58 2.28 -33.06 -25.20
CA VAL A 58 2.91 -33.77 -26.32
C VAL A 58 2.12 -35.05 -26.66
N GLU A 59 1.66 -35.80 -25.67
CA GLU A 59 0.88 -37.04 -25.87
C GLU A 59 -0.46 -36.78 -26.55
N THR A 60 -1.09 -35.64 -26.26
CA THR A 60 -2.31 -35.15 -26.94
C THR A 60 -2.04 -34.52 -28.31
N GLY A 61 -0.79 -34.54 -28.78
CA GLY A 61 -0.37 -34.07 -30.10
C GLY A 61 -0.22 -32.55 -30.22
N GLY A 62 -0.10 -31.84 -29.10
CA GLY A 62 0.18 -30.40 -29.06
C GLY A 62 1.64 -30.08 -29.37
N LEU A 63 1.89 -28.92 -29.98
CA LEU A 63 3.24 -28.44 -30.28
C LEU A 63 3.78 -27.66 -29.08
N LEU A 64 4.59 -28.30 -28.24
CA LEU A 64 5.26 -27.62 -27.12
C LEU A 64 6.41 -26.74 -27.66
N SER A 65 6.43 -25.46 -27.28
CA SER A 65 7.55 -24.55 -27.54
C SER A 65 8.10 -24.00 -26.23
N TYR A 66 9.43 -23.97 -26.13
CA TYR A 66 10.16 -23.34 -25.03
C TYR A 66 10.56 -21.89 -25.33
N ASN A 67 10.16 -21.38 -26.50
CA ASN A 67 10.40 -20.01 -26.92
C ASN A 67 9.07 -19.24 -26.97
N LEU A 68 8.93 -18.22 -26.11
CA LEU A 68 7.71 -17.40 -26.06
C LEU A 68 7.43 -16.62 -27.35
N HIS A 69 8.45 -16.34 -28.16
CA HIS A 69 8.27 -15.66 -29.45
C HIS A 69 7.68 -16.58 -30.53
N GLU A 70 7.78 -17.89 -30.35
CA GLU A 70 7.19 -18.90 -31.24
C GLU A 70 5.81 -19.37 -30.74
N ALA A 71 5.56 -19.24 -29.44
CA ALA A 71 4.32 -19.65 -28.81
C ALA A 71 3.20 -18.63 -29.02
N LYS A 72 2.02 -19.10 -29.46
CA LYS A 72 0.80 -18.28 -29.52
C LYS A 72 -0.14 -18.54 -28.35
N ILE A 73 0.06 -19.64 -27.65
CA ILE A 73 -0.70 -20.02 -26.45
C ILE A 73 0.28 -20.11 -25.28
N VAL A 74 -0.04 -19.47 -24.16
CA VAL A 74 0.70 -19.59 -22.91
C VAL A 74 -0.24 -20.14 -21.84
N LEU A 75 0.07 -21.31 -21.28
CA LEU A 75 -0.67 -21.86 -20.15
C LEU A 75 -0.03 -21.40 -18.83
N THR A 76 -0.82 -20.85 -17.92
CA THR A 76 -0.33 -20.36 -16.63
C THR A 76 -1.29 -20.65 -15.47
N ARG A 77 -0.72 -20.73 -14.26
CA ARG A 77 -1.47 -20.75 -12.98
C ARG A 77 -1.70 -19.35 -12.41
N VAL A 78 -1.03 -18.35 -12.98
CA VAL A 78 -1.16 -16.95 -12.55
C VAL A 78 -2.45 -16.35 -13.08
N LEU A 79 -3.28 -15.79 -12.20
CA LEU A 79 -4.57 -15.18 -12.58
C LEU A 79 -4.51 -13.65 -12.76
N SER A 80 -3.49 -12.99 -12.21
CA SER A 80 -3.36 -11.53 -12.27
C SER A 80 -2.70 -11.07 -13.57
N LYS A 81 -3.37 -10.20 -14.34
CA LYS A 81 -2.84 -9.60 -15.59
C LYS A 81 -1.48 -8.94 -15.40
N LYS A 82 -1.28 -8.22 -14.29
CA LYS A 82 0.00 -7.58 -13.95
C LYS A 82 1.12 -8.61 -13.78
N ARG A 83 0.81 -9.75 -13.13
CA ARG A 83 1.79 -10.82 -12.93
C ARG A 83 2.06 -11.61 -14.22
N ILE A 84 1.06 -11.78 -15.08
CA ILE A 84 1.21 -12.41 -16.40
C ILE A 84 2.14 -11.59 -17.30
N THR A 85 1.91 -10.28 -17.39
CA THR A 85 2.77 -9.38 -18.17
C THR A 85 4.20 -9.37 -17.64
N MET A 86 4.37 -9.43 -16.32
CA MET A 86 5.67 -9.57 -15.66
C MET A 86 6.35 -10.93 -15.97
N ASP A 87 5.62 -12.05 -15.94
CA ASP A 87 6.15 -13.38 -16.29
C ASP A 87 6.63 -13.43 -17.75
N LEU A 88 5.87 -12.83 -18.68
CA LEU A 88 6.26 -12.72 -20.09
C LEU A 88 7.54 -11.87 -20.25
N ARG A 89 7.61 -10.71 -19.58
CA ARG A 89 8.80 -9.83 -19.60
C ARG A 89 10.05 -10.51 -19.02
N SER A 90 9.91 -11.27 -17.93
CA SER A 90 11.02 -12.01 -17.31
C SER A 90 11.70 -13.01 -18.25
N LYS A 91 10.97 -13.44 -19.29
CA LYS A 91 11.39 -14.37 -20.33
C LYS A 91 11.65 -13.66 -21.68
N ASP A 92 11.94 -12.35 -21.64
CA ASP A 92 12.29 -11.51 -22.80
C ASP A 92 11.16 -11.38 -23.84
N CYS A 93 9.90 -11.50 -23.41
CA CYS A 93 8.71 -11.30 -24.25
C CYS A 93 7.94 -10.05 -23.77
N TYR A 94 8.20 -8.91 -24.41
CA TYR A 94 7.50 -7.65 -24.13
C TYR A 94 6.19 -7.63 -24.89
N THR A 95 5.09 -7.28 -24.20
CA THR A 95 3.76 -7.27 -24.81
C THR A 95 2.97 -6.01 -24.42
N GLU A 96 2.15 -5.55 -25.35
CA GLU A 96 1.14 -4.50 -25.13
C GLU A 96 -0.26 -5.13 -25.13
N GLU A 97 -1.12 -4.77 -24.17
CA GLU A 97 -2.46 -5.35 -24.04
C GLU A 97 -3.37 -4.91 -25.20
N VAL A 98 -4.00 -5.88 -25.86
CA VAL A 98 -4.95 -5.62 -26.96
C VAL A 98 -6.34 -6.08 -26.56
N LEU A 99 -7.36 -5.28 -26.87
CA LEU A 99 -8.77 -5.65 -26.64
C LEU A 99 -9.12 -6.96 -27.36
N VAL A 100 -9.88 -7.82 -26.68
CA VAL A 100 -10.31 -9.11 -27.23
C VAL A 100 -11.39 -8.88 -28.29
N VAL A 101 -11.02 -8.92 -29.57
CA VAL A 101 -11.95 -8.81 -30.71
C VAL A 101 -12.02 -10.15 -31.44
N LYS A 102 -13.25 -10.60 -31.74
CA LYS A 102 -13.53 -11.83 -32.50
C LYS A 102 -13.50 -11.51 -33.99
N ASP A 103 -12.56 -12.07 -34.75
CA ASP A 103 -12.50 -11.86 -36.20
C ASP A 103 -13.68 -12.57 -36.91
N ILE A 104 -14.55 -11.79 -37.56
CA ILE A 104 -15.54 -12.32 -38.52
C ILE A 104 -14.90 -12.22 -39.91
N SER A 105 -14.31 -13.32 -40.41
CA SER A 105 -13.75 -13.34 -41.77
C SER A 105 -14.73 -13.97 -42.78
N VAL A 106 -14.93 -13.25 -43.88
CA VAL A 106 -15.75 -13.50 -45.08
C VAL A 106 -15.08 -14.50 -46.05
N ALA A 107 -15.83 -15.51 -46.52
CA ALA A 107 -15.82 -16.20 -47.86
C ALA A 107 -16.80 -17.40 -47.77
N ASP A 108 -17.69 -17.77 -48.71
CA ASP A 108 -17.55 -17.82 -50.17
C ASP A 108 -18.93 -17.84 -50.90
N THR A 109 -18.83 -17.59 -52.21
CA THR A 109 -19.71 -17.15 -53.32
C THR A 109 -20.73 -18.12 -53.96
N GLY A 110 -21.62 -17.52 -54.79
CA GLY A 110 -22.30 -18.11 -55.98
C GLY A 110 -23.69 -17.49 -56.17
N THR A 111 -24.06 -16.70 -57.19
CA THR A 111 -23.75 -16.69 -58.64
C THR A 111 -24.14 -15.33 -59.26
N ASP A 112 -23.37 -14.86 -60.23
CA ASP A 112 -23.66 -13.75 -61.20
C ASP A 112 -24.64 -14.22 -62.32
N PRO A 113 -25.14 -13.39 -63.27
CA PRO A 113 -24.93 -11.94 -63.50
C PRO A 113 -26.21 -11.11 -63.83
N ALA A 114 -26.12 -9.78 -63.78
CA ALA A 114 -26.51 -8.84 -64.88
C ALA A 114 -26.77 -7.40 -64.41
N ALA A 115 -26.13 -6.44 -65.12
CA ALA A 115 -26.50 -5.05 -65.39
C ALA A 115 -27.08 -4.20 -64.22
N GLY A 116 -26.45 -3.13 -63.74
CA GLY A 116 -25.91 -1.99 -64.49
C GLY A 116 -26.47 -0.69 -63.88
N HIS A 117 -25.79 0.43 -64.12
CA HIS A 117 -26.05 1.82 -63.69
C HIS A 117 -25.36 2.25 -62.38
N LYS A 118 -24.21 2.93 -62.44
CA LYS A 118 -23.98 4.38 -62.72
C LYS A 118 -24.80 5.27 -61.76
N ALA A 119 -24.28 6.30 -61.11
CA ALA A 119 -22.95 6.90 -61.00
C ALA A 119 -23.02 8.03 -59.95
N LYS A 120 -21.86 8.38 -59.37
CA LYS A 120 -21.34 9.74 -59.06
C LYS A 120 -22.19 10.69 -58.18
N ARG A 121 -21.70 11.03 -56.98
CA ARG A 121 -20.69 12.09 -56.62
C ARG A 121 -21.27 13.51 -56.53
N GLY A 122 -20.95 14.17 -55.41
CA GLY A 122 -20.93 15.64 -55.23
C GLY A 122 -21.73 16.02 -53.98
N LYS A 123 -21.16 16.12 -52.76
CA LYS A 123 -20.09 17.00 -52.19
C LYS A 123 -20.62 18.40 -51.83
N LEU A 124 -20.16 18.86 -50.65
CA LEU A 124 -20.26 20.19 -50.01
C LEU A 124 -21.57 20.37 -49.23
N SER A 125 -21.66 21.01 -48.06
CA SER A 125 -20.76 21.71 -47.13
C SER A 125 -21.70 22.38 -46.11
N GLY A 126 -21.24 22.73 -44.91
CA GLY A 126 -21.85 23.84 -44.17
C GLY A 126 -22.28 23.54 -42.74
N GLU A 127 -22.05 24.55 -41.92
CA GLU A 127 -21.98 24.66 -40.46
C GLU A 127 -23.34 24.79 -39.74
N TYR A 128 -23.27 24.51 -38.43
CA TYR A 128 -23.98 25.06 -37.26
C TYR A 128 -25.33 25.81 -37.39
N GLU A 129 -26.32 25.37 -36.60
CA GLU A 129 -27.07 26.10 -35.54
C GLU A 129 -28.31 25.25 -35.14
N ASP A 130 -28.42 24.81 -33.89
CA ASP A 130 -29.14 25.42 -32.74
C ASP A 130 -30.68 25.38 -32.80
N GLY A 131 -31.29 24.95 -31.68
CA GLY A 131 -32.58 25.51 -31.26
C GLY A 131 -33.86 24.67 -31.28
N LYS A 132 -34.11 23.98 -30.16
CA LYS A 132 -35.36 23.96 -29.35
C LYS A 132 -36.62 23.18 -29.77
N LYS A 133 -37.09 22.37 -28.79
CA LYS A 133 -38.43 22.30 -28.10
C LYS A 133 -38.71 20.83 -27.71
N GLU A 134 -38.64 20.39 -26.44
CA GLU A 134 -39.55 20.63 -25.30
C GLU A 134 -41.03 20.74 -25.75
N THR A 135 -41.97 19.90 -25.31
CA THR A 135 -42.32 19.52 -23.93
C THR A 135 -43.29 18.33 -23.90
N GLU A 136 -43.25 17.57 -22.79
CA GLU A 136 -44.40 17.03 -21.99
C GLU A 136 -45.42 16.10 -22.67
N GLU A 137 -46.10 15.14 -22.03
CA GLU A 137 -46.18 14.51 -20.70
C GLU A 137 -47.03 13.24 -20.99
N SER A 138 -46.62 12.05 -20.58
CA SER A 138 -47.08 11.32 -19.38
C SER A 138 -48.57 10.97 -19.30
N ILE A 139 -48.88 9.67 -19.15
CA ILE A 139 -49.68 9.04 -18.06
C ILE A 139 -50.28 7.68 -18.50
N LEU A 140 -50.16 6.75 -17.55
CA LEU A 140 -50.44 5.31 -17.51
C LEU A 140 -51.90 4.96 -17.12
N HIS A 141 -52.32 3.71 -17.41
CA HIS A 141 -52.91 2.66 -16.53
C HIS A 141 -53.83 1.70 -17.34
N GLU A 142 -53.50 0.40 -17.46
CA GLU A 142 -53.93 -0.77 -16.64
C GLU A 142 -55.37 -1.28 -16.85
N VAL A 143 -55.53 -2.61 -17.11
CA VAL A 143 -56.30 -3.68 -16.40
C VAL A 143 -56.45 -4.93 -17.33
N SER A 144 -56.07 -6.18 -16.96
CA SER A 144 -56.83 -7.29 -16.28
C SER A 144 -58.14 -7.73 -17.00
N THR A 145 -58.59 -8.99 -17.20
CA THR A 145 -58.33 -10.37 -16.68
C THR A 145 -59.12 -11.41 -17.55
N ASP A 146 -58.73 -12.70 -17.54
CA ASP A 146 -59.50 -13.99 -17.64
C ASP A 146 -60.56 -14.25 -18.76
N SER A 147 -60.96 -15.46 -19.16
CA SER A 147 -60.55 -16.89 -19.21
C SER A 147 -61.83 -17.63 -19.67
N GLU A 148 -61.76 -18.76 -20.41
CA GLU A 148 -62.68 -19.93 -20.29
C GLU A 148 -62.36 -21.07 -21.29
N ASN A 149 -62.63 -22.30 -20.83
CA ASN A 149 -62.25 -23.63 -21.34
C ASN A 149 -63.17 -24.19 -22.44
N GLU A 150 -62.71 -25.23 -23.17
CA GLU A 150 -63.40 -26.54 -23.29
C GLU A 150 -62.43 -27.67 -23.75
N ASP A 151 -62.64 -28.85 -23.16
CA ASP A 151 -62.09 -30.22 -23.37
C ASP A 151 -62.50 -30.81 -24.76
N GLU A 152 -62.03 -31.92 -25.34
CA GLU A 152 -61.39 -33.16 -24.85
C GLU A 152 -60.86 -34.01 -26.06
N HIS A 153 -60.10 -35.07 -25.74
CA HIS A 153 -59.86 -36.34 -26.48
C HIS A 153 -58.62 -36.57 -27.40
N LYS A 154 -57.74 -37.46 -26.91
CA LYS A 154 -56.60 -38.16 -27.54
C LYS A 154 -57.05 -39.45 -28.27
N PRO A 155 -56.25 -40.00 -29.20
CA PRO A 155 -55.44 -41.19 -28.86
C PRO A 155 -54.02 -41.25 -29.51
N LYS A 156 -53.26 -42.30 -29.14
CA LYS A 156 -51.80 -42.51 -29.23
C LYS A 156 -51.28 -43.27 -30.47
N ASN A 157 -49.96 -43.13 -30.72
CA ASN A 157 -48.97 -44.06 -31.35
C ASN A 157 -49.13 -44.35 -32.87
N ARG A 158 -48.09 -44.49 -33.73
CA ARG A 158 -46.77 -45.11 -33.56
C ARG A 158 -45.86 -44.82 -34.79
N SER A 159 -44.58 -44.52 -34.53
CA SER A 159 -43.34 -44.72 -35.33
C SER A 159 -43.34 -44.84 -36.87
N THR A 160 -42.47 -44.07 -37.53
CA THR A 160 -41.54 -44.58 -38.56
C THR A 160 -40.22 -43.78 -38.60
N LYS A 161 -39.09 -44.50 -38.63
CA LYS A 161 -37.71 -44.02 -38.79
C LYS A 161 -37.40 -43.67 -40.25
N ARG A 162 -36.59 -42.63 -40.48
CA ARG A 162 -35.52 -42.48 -41.52
C ARG A 162 -35.01 -41.02 -41.48
N LYS A 163 -33.75 -40.66 -41.71
CA LYS A 163 -32.41 -41.29 -41.64
C LYS A 163 -31.46 -40.08 -41.68
N ARG A 164 -30.66 -39.86 -40.64
CA ARG A 164 -29.61 -38.83 -40.61
C ARG A 164 -28.56 -39.17 -41.67
N VAL A 165 -28.20 -38.20 -42.50
CA VAL A 165 -26.92 -38.18 -43.22
C VAL A 165 -26.06 -37.12 -42.54
N ALA A 166 -24.97 -37.58 -41.94
CA ALA A 166 -23.94 -36.75 -41.36
C ALA A 166 -22.98 -36.27 -42.46
N SER A 167 -22.59 -35.00 -42.40
CA SER A 167 -21.29 -34.54 -42.85
C SER A 167 -20.69 -33.72 -41.71
N SER A 168 -19.93 -34.42 -40.88
CA SER A 168 -19.07 -33.88 -39.83
C SER A 168 -17.87 -33.18 -40.46
N VAL A 169 -17.84 -31.85 -40.38
CA VAL A 169 -16.59 -31.09 -40.31
C VAL A 169 -16.65 -30.38 -38.97
N GLU A 170 -15.98 -30.94 -37.95
CA GLU A 170 -15.74 -30.22 -36.71
C GLU A 170 -14.85 -29.02 -37.05
N GLN A 171 -15.46 -27.84 -37.18
CA GLN A 171 -14.69 -26.60 -37.21
C GLN A 171 -14.15 -26.37 -35.80
N ASP A 172 -12.82 -26.30 -35.68
CA ASP A 172 -12.13 -25.93 -34.44
C ASP A 172 -12.71 -24.61 -33.91
N PRO A 173 -13.33 -24.59 -32.71
CA PRO A 173 -13.99 -23.41 -32.17
C PRO A 173 -13.03 -22.25 -31.91
N ASN A 174 -11.72 -22.53 -31.85
CA ASN A 174 -10.68 -21.55 -31.52
C ASN A 174 -9.98 -20.96 -32.75
N LYS A 175 -10.31 -21.42 -33.96
CA LYS A 175 -9.63 -20.99 -35.20
C LYS A 175 -9.63 -19.47 -35.40
N ALA A 176 -10.73 -18.80 -35.01
CA ALA A 176 -10.87 -17.34 -35.11
C ALA A 176 -10.03 -16.54 -34.09
N TYR A 177 -9.51 -17.18 -33.03
CA TYR A 177 -8.62 -16.52 -32.06
C TYR A 177 -7.15 -16.59 -32.45
N PHE A 178 -6.78 -17.56 -33.28
CA PHE A 178 -5.41 -17.76 -33.72
C PHE A 178 -5.13 -17.24 -35.14
N SER A 179 -6.11 -16.55 -35.75
CA SER A 179 -5.97 -15.80 -37.02
C SER A 179 -5.05 -14.58 -36.87
N ASN A 180 -5.07 -13.94 -35.70
CA ASN A 180 -4.25 -12.76 -35.41
C ASN A 180 -2.91 -13.13 -34.72
N PRO A 181 -1.88 -12.27 -34.82
CA PRO A 181 -0.52 -12.58 -34.34
C PRO A 181 -0.34 -12.41 -32.82
N TYR A 182 -1.41 -12.18 -32.06
CA TYR A 182 -1.31 -11.91 -30.62
C TYR A 182 -0.99 -13.17 -29.81
N ILE A 183 -0.30 -13.01 -28.69
CA ILE A 183 -0.12 -14.07 -27.69
C ILE A 183 -1.37 -14.15 -26.81
N LYS A 184 -1.85 -15.38 -26.54
CA LYS A 184 -3.01 -15.62 -25.68
C LYS A 184 -2.55 -16.38 -24.45
N VAL A 185 -2.76 -15.77 -23.28
CA VAL A 185 -2.44 -16.41 -22.00
C VAL A 185 -3.72 -16.97 -21.41
N LEU A 186 -3.74 -18.29 -21.24
CA LEU A 186 -4.89 -19.05 -20.77
C LEU A 186 -4.62 -19.61 -19.37
N LYS A 187 -5.71 -19.71 -18.60
CA LYS A 187 -5.80 -20.58 -17.43
C LYS A 187 -5.42 -22.00 -17.82
N TRP A 188 -4.53 -22.62 -17.05
CA TRP A 188 -4.14 -24.02 -17.27
C TRP A 188 -5.33 -24.98 -17.19
N GLU A 189 -6.39 -24.62 -16.45
CA GLU A 189 -7.63 -25.40 -16.34
C GLU A 189 -8.26 -25.71 -17.70
N TRP A 190 -8.07 -24.84 -18.71
CA TRP A 190 -8.54 -25.07 -20.08
C TRP A 190 -8.03 -26.38 -20.66
N PHE A 191 -6.75 -26.71 -20.44
CA PHE A 191 -6.15 -27.93 -20.94
C PHE A 191 -6.71 -29.15 -20.19
N THR A 192 -6.74 -29.09 -18.85
CA THR A 192 -7.27 -30.20 -18.05
C THR A 192 -8.75 -30.47 -18.28
N ASP A 193 -9.56 -29.44 -18.48
CA ASP A 193 -10.98 -29.60 -18.71
C ASP A 193 -11.27 -30.05 -20.15
N SER A 194 -10.41 -29.69 -21.11
CA SER A 194 -10.43 -30.25 -22.46
C SER A 194 -10.06 -31.74 -22.48
N GLN A 195 -9.09 -32.15 -21.65
CA GLN A 195 -8.75 -33.58 -21.46
C GLN A 195 -9.90 -34.36 -20.81
N LYS A 196 -10.52 -33.83 -19.74
CA LYS A 196 -11.65 -34.49 -19.08
C LYS A 196 -12.87 -34.65 -19.99
N GLN A 197 -13.11 -33.68 -20.87
CA GLN A 197 -14.24 -33.70 -21.80
C GLN A 197 -13.89 -34.36 -23.15
N ASP A 198 -12.65 -34.81 -23.31
CA ASP A 198 -12.12 -35.46 -24.51
C ASP A 198 -12.38 -34.66 -25.81
N ARG A 199 -12.36 -33.32 -25.72
CA ARG A 199 -12.56 -32.37 -26.82
C ARG A 199 -11.92 -31.02 -26.53
N VAL A 200 -11.49 -30.30 -27.56
CA VAL A 200 -10.94 -28.95 -27.41
C VAL A 200 -12.04 -27.96 -27.03
N LEU A 201 -11.91 -27.31 -25.87
CA LEU A 201 -12.88 -26.32 -25.39
C LEU A 201 -12.62 -24.92 -25.97
N PRO A 202 -13.66 -24.05 -26.03
CA PRO A 202 -13.49 -22.64 -26.34
C PRO A 202 -12.56 -21.95 -25.34
N ILE A 203 -11.62 -21.13 -25.84
CA ILE A 203 -10.62 -20.47 -24.98
C ILE A 203 -11.17 -19.25 -24.22
N GLU A 204 -12.30 -18.66 -24.63
CA GLU A 204 -12.82 -17.41 -24.05
C GLU A 204 -13.02 -17.43 -22.53
N PRO A 205 -13.61 -18.49 -21.92
CA PRO A 205 -13.80 -18.53 -20.47
C PRO A 205 -12.49 -18.64 -19.67
N TYR A 206 -11.40 -18.98 -20.36
CA TYR A 206 -10.10 -19.27 -19.79
C TYR A 206 -9.04 -18.22 -20.16
N LEU A 207 -9.37 -17.26 -21.03
CA LEU A 207 -8.46 -16.21 -21.48
C LEU A 207 -8.22 -15.18 -20.36
N LEU A 208 -6.97 -15.06 -19.93
CA LEU A 208 -6.54 -14.14 -18.88
C LEU A 208 -5.96 -12.85 -19.46
N TYR A 209 -5.23 -12.95 -20.57
CA TYR A 209 -4.53 -11.84 -21.21
C TYR A 209 -4.34 -12.10 -22.71
N GLN A 210 -4.48 -11.04 -23.51
CA GLN A 210 -4.12 -11.02 -24.92
C GLN A 210 -3.18 -9.84 -25.17
N GLY A 211 -2.02 -10.11 -25.75
CA GLY A 211 -1.02 -9.08 -26.00
C GLY A 211 -0.37 -9.17 -27.38
N GLN A 212 0.01 -8.02 -27.93
CA GLN A 212 0.88 -7.95 -29.09
C GLN A 212 2.34 -7.96 -28.63
N ILE A 213 3.16 -8.85 -29.18
CA ILE A 213 4.61 -8.84 -28.92
C ILE A 213 5.21 -7.58 -29.54
N ILE A 214 5.93 -6.81 -28.74
CA ILE A 214 6.62 -5.59 -29.15
C ILE A 214 8.14 -5.78 -28.99
N ASP A 215 8.91 -5.03 -29.76
CA ASP A 215 10.35 -4.96 -29.54
C ASP A 215 10.64 -4.36 -28.16
N LYS A 216 11.71 -4.84 -27.54
CA LYS A 216 12.17 -4.33 -26.25
C LYS A 216 12.32 -2.80 -26.34
N PRO A 217 11.68 -2.00 -25.47
CA PRO A 217 11.83 -0.56 -25.47
C PRO A 217 13.32 -0.20 -25.32
N GLU A 218 13.87 0.60 -26.24
CA GLU A 218 15.26 1.09 -26.16
C GLU A 218 15.38 2.10 -25.01
N ASP A 219 16.04 1.71 -23.91
CA ASP A 219 16.47 2.63 -22.85
C ASP A 219 18.00 2.62 -22.70
N PRO A 220 18.61 3.80 -22.40
CA PRO A 220 20.05 3.96 -22.38
C PRO A 220 20.73 3.26 -21.19
N LYS A 221 21.49 2.20 -21.52
CA LYS A 221 22.60 1.59 -20.75
C LYS A 221 22.30 1.15 -19.31
N THR A 222 21.87 -0.10 -19.17
CA THR A 222 21.91 -0.88 -17.92
C THR A 222 23.01 -1.96 -18.01
N PRO A 223 23.89 -2.13 -17.00
CA PRO A 223 24.87 -3.21 -17.01
C PRO A 223 24.30 -4.55 -16.52
N GLY A 224 24.55 -5.60 -17.32
CA GLY A 224 24.83 -7.00 -16.94
C GLY A 224 23.91 -7.76 -15.98
N LYS A 225 23.16 -8.75 -16.52
CA LYS A 225 22.46 -9.81 -15.76
C LYS A 225 23.42 -10.57 -14.82
N GLY A 226 23.18 -10.47 -13.51
CA GLY A 226 23.73 -11.36 -12.49
C GLY A 226 22.84 -12.58 -12.28
N SER A 227 23.50 -13.73 -12.15
CA SER A 227 22.98 -15.11 -12.09
C SER A 227 21.74 -15.37 -11.23
N SER A 228 20.94 -16.33 -11.72
CA SER A 228 20.01 -17.22 -11.02
C SER A 228 20.38 -17.51 -9.55
N PHE A 229 19.38 -17.46 -8.65
CA PHE A 229 19.51 -17.81 -7.24
C PHE A 229 18.58 -18.95 -6.82
N THR A 230 19.22 -20.00 -6.30
CA THR A 230 18.66 -21.03 -5.44
C THR A 230 18.43 -20.45 -4.03
N ALA A 231 17.25 -20.68 -3.47
CA ALA A 231 16.91 -20.27 -2.12
C ALA A 231 17.67 -21.12 -1.09
N ARG A 232 18.57 -20.50 -0.31
CA ARG A 232 19.16 -21.12 0.89
C ARG A 232 18.09 -21.20 1.98
N THR A 233 17.64 -22.41 2.26
CA THR A 233 16.83 -22.75 3.43
C THR A 233 17.69 -22.67 4.70
N LYS A 234 17.46 -21.67 5.55
CA LYS A 234 17.90 -21.70 6.96
C LYS A 234 16.74 -22.14 7.84
N THR A 235 17.08 -22.91 8.86
CA THR A 235 16.21 -23.52 9.89
C THR A 235 15.21 -22.54 10.52
N PRO A 236 14.04 -22.99 10.99
CA PRO A 236 13.02 -22.13 11.58
C PRO A 236 13.45 -21.61 12.96
N GLN A 237 14.12 -20.46 13.01
CA GLN A 237 14.25 -19.64 14.21
C GLN A 237 12.91 -18.96 14.54
N SER A 238 12.64 -18.58 15.79
CA SER A 238 11.41 -17.82 16.13
C SER A 238 11.37 -16.46 15.41
N ILE A 239 10.19 -15.88 15.13
CA ILE A 239 10.08 -14.59 14.42
C ILE A 239 10.79 -13.49 15.22
N LEU A 240 10.65 -13.51 16.54
CA LEU A 240 11.39 -12.68 17.49
C LEU A 240 12.91 -12.77 17.36
N GLU A 241 13.50 -13.96 17.31
CA GLU A 241 14.95 -14.14 17.16
C GLU A 241 15.46 -13.56 15.84
N ARG A 242 14.70 -13.75 14.75
CA ARG A 242 15.04 -13.19 13.43
C ARG A 242 15.00 -11.66 13.47
N ALA A 243 13.96 -11.08 14.05
CA ALA A 243 13.82 -9.64 14.16
C ALA A 243 14.93 -8.98 14.99
N ARG A 244 15.42 -9.66 16.05
CA ARG A 244 16.60 -9.20 16.81
C ARG A 244 17.87 -9.21 15.95
N ALA A 245 18.12 -10.30 15.23
CA ALA A 245 19.28 -10.42 14.35
C ALA A 245 19.27 -9.38 13.20
N ASP A 246 18.09 -9.04 12.70
CA ASP A 246 17.91 -7.99 11.69
C ASP A 246 18.17 -6.60 12.30
N ALA A 247 17.72 -6.33 13.53
CA ALA A 247 17.93 -5.06 14.22
C ALA A 247 19.40 -4.78 14.56
N GLU A 248 20.20 -5.82 14.82
CA GLU A 248 21.64 -5.69 15.11
C GLU A 248 22.47 -5.36 13.85
N ASN A 249 22.04 -5.81 12.67
CA ASN A 249 22.74 -5.57 11.40
C ASN A 249 22.29 -4.30 10.66
N ASP A 250 21.14 -3.73 11.04
CA ASP A 250 20.55 -2.58 10.36
C ASP A 250 20.85 -1.26 11.09
N THR A 251 22.00 -0.65 10.80
CA THR A 251 22.31 0.73 11.23
C THR A 251 21.52 1.80 10.44
N SER A 252 20.66 1.38 9.51
CA SER A 252 19.94 2.24 8.56
C SER A 252 18.41 2.19 8.67
N SER A 253 17.83 1.51 9.66
CA SER A 253 16.37 1.37 9.79
C SER A 253 15.66 2.74 9.87
N PRO A 254 14.77 3.08 8.90
CA PRO A 254 14.12 4.39 8.84
C PRO A 254 13.02 4.58 9.88
N VAL A 255 12.71 3.56 10.69
CA VAL A 255 11.92 3.74 11.91
C VAL A 255 12.63 4.69 12.87
N GLN A 256 13.97 4.65 12.89
CA GLN A 256 14.74 5.68 13.56
C GLN A 256 14.75 7.00 12.78
N GLN A 257 14.71 7.01 11.44
CA GLN A 257 14.75 8.25 10.64
C GLN A 257 13.44 9.08 10.64
N ARG A 258 12.25 8.46 10.84
CA ARG A 258 11.01 9.22 11.07
C ARG A 258 11.08 10.03 12.37
N SER A 259 11.85 9.56 13.34
CA SER A 259 12.07 10.19 14.66
C SER A 259 13.39 10.98 14.75
N ASN A 260 14.42 10.62 13.98
CA ASN A 260 15.77 11.20 14.00
C ASN A 260 15.91 12.24 12.88
N ARG A 261 15.32 13.42 13.08
CA ARG A 261 15.71 14.62 12.30
C ARG A 261 16.58 15.52 13.18
N LYS A 262 17.86 15.60 12.80
CA LYS A 262 18.90 16.37 13.50
C LYS A 262 18.58 17.87 13.47
N LEU A 263 18.62 18.48 14.64
CA LEU A 263 18.66 19.94 14.82
C LEU A 263 20.12 20.39 14.73
N GLY A 264 20.54 20.90 13.58
CA GLY A 264 21.81 21.62 13.43
C GLY A 264 21.73 22.98 14.14
N GLN A 265 22.74 23.28 14.96
CA GLN A 265 22.95 24.57 15.61
C GLN A 265 23.13 25.69 14.58
N ILE A 266 22.48 26.81 14.89
CA ILE A 266 22.56 28.09 14.21
C ILE A 266 23.89 28.74 14.59
N GLY A 267 24.79 28.91 13.61
CA GLY A 267 25.73 30.02 13.59
C GLY A 267 25.05 31.18 12.87
N GLY A 268 24.97 32.33 13.54
CA GLY A 268 24.30 33.52 13.02
C GLY A 268 24.89 34.03 11.71
N GLY A 269 24.00 34.42 10.80
CA GLY A 269 24.34 35.08 9.55
C GLY A 269 23.10 35.19 8.68
N ARG A 270 22.51 36.38 8.60
CA ARG A 270 21.49 36.71 7.59
C ARG A 270 22.15 36.58 6.23
N VAL A 271 21.82 35.54 5.47
CA VAL A 271 22.20 35.45 4.06
C VAL A 271 20.99 34.95 3.29
N SER A 272 20.30 35.88 2.64
CA SER A 272 19.28 35.58 1.63
C SER A 272 19.96 34.89 0.45
N ALA A 273 19.60 33.65 0.15
CA ALA A 273 20.06 32.98 -1.07
C ALA A 273 19.37 33.60 -2.30
N PRO A 274 20.07 33.81 -3.42
CA PRO A 274 19.51 34.46 -4.60
C PRO A 274 18.56 33.52 -5.35
N PHE A 275 17.44 34.12 -5.77
CA PHE A 275 16.34 33.51 -6.50
C PHE A 275 16.72 33.19 -7.95
N GLN A 276 16.52 31.94 -8.40
CA GLN A 276 16.47 31.60 -9.83
C GLN A 276 15.01 31.61 -10.30
N THR A 277 14.72 32.47 -11.27
CA THR A 277 13.41 32.60 -11.91
C THR A 277 13.14 31.42 -12.84
N THR A 278 12.05 30.69 -12.62
CA THR A 278 11.48 29.77 -13.62
C THR A 278 10.77 30.58 -14.72
N PRO A 279 11.06 30.39 -16.02
CA PRO A 279 10.31 31.04 -17.09
C PRO A 279 9.00 30.27 -17.30
N HIS A 280 7.88 31.01 -17.38
CA HIS A 280 6.48 30.55 -17.57
C HIS A 280 5.63 30.32 -16.31
N SER A 281 5.55 31.31 -15.40
CA SER A 281 4.35 31.49 -14.56
C SER A 281 3.42 32.49 -15.24
N LYS A 282 2.15 32.13 -15.49
CA LYS A 282 1.10 33.15 -15.67
C LYS A 282 1.14 34.04 -14.43
N ARG A 283 1.24 35.35 -14.63
CA ARG A 283 1.56 36.32 -13.57
C ARG A 283 0.36 36.40 -12.63
N ALA A 284 0.46 35.79 -11.44
CA ALA A 284 -0.48 36.03 -10.36
C ALA A 284 -0.54 37.55 -10.12
N ALA A 285 -1.73 38.11 -9.95
CA ALA A 285 -1.89 39.52 -9.65
C ALA A 285 -1.11 39.83 -8.37
N LEU A 286 -0.10 40.70 -8.49
CA LEU A 286 0.63 41.22 -7.33
C LEU A 286 -0.39 41.86 -6.39
N LEU A 287 -0.22 41.65 -5.08
CA LEU A 287 -0.95 42.39 -4.05
C LEU A 287 -0.77 43.89 -4.35
N HIS A 288 -1.83 44.53 -4.86
CA HIS A 288 -1.82 45.95 -5.18
C HIS A 288 -1.77 46.70 -3.84
N GLN A 289 -0.57 47.10 -3.42
CA GLN A 289 -0.42 48.03 -2.31
C GLN A 289 -0.81 49.41 -2.83
N THR A 290 -2.04 49.82 -2.55
CA THR A 290 -2.47 51.21 -2.77
C THR A 290 -2.05 52.05 -1.57
N THR A 291 -1.79 53.33 -1.79
CA THR A 291 -1.28 54.28 -0.77
C THR A 291 -2.25 54.56 0.39
N SER A 292 -3.40 53.88 0.48
CA SER A 292 -4.30 53.92 1.63
C SER A 292 -3.94 52.90 2.73
N GLU A 293 -2.98 51.99 2.49
CA GLU A 293 -2.51 51.00 3.48
C GLU A 293 -1.60 51.58 4.58
N HIS A 294 -1.29 52.88 4.51
CA HIS A 294 -0.48 53.59 5.51
C HIS A 294 -1.31 54.19 6.67
N ASP A 295 -2.62 53.96 6.70
CA ASP A 295 -3.43 54.18 7.90
C ASP A 295 -3.43 52.89 8.73
N LEU A 296 -2.59 52.87 9.77
CA LEU A 296 -2.61 51.90 10.86
C LEU A 296 -3.88 52.05 11.71
N GLY A 297 -5.03 51.85 11.08
CA GLY A 297 -6.35 51.82 11.69
C GLY A 297 -7.13 50.67 11.08
N GLN A 298 -7.67 49.81 11.94
CA GLN A 298 -8.53 48.67 11.61
C GLN A 298 -9.36 48.91 10.33
N SER A 299 -8.94 48.32 9.21
CA SER A 299 -9.83 48.21 8.06
C SER A 299 -11.02 47.35 8.49
N SER A 300 -12.24 47.85 8.36
CA SER A 300 -13.52 47.24 8.74
C SER A 300 -13.81 45.85 8.14
N ASP A 301 -12.93 45.35 7.26
CA ASP A 301 -13.21 44.24 6.36
C ASP A 301 -12.48 42.94 6.75
N LEU A 302 -11.65 42.96 7.81
CA LEU A 302 -10.99 41.75 8.32
C LEU A 302 -11.75 41.20 9.54
N PRO A 303 -12.02 39.89 9.61
CA PRO A 303 -12.62 39.29 10.79
C PRO A 303 -11.73 39.51 12.02
N GLU A 304 -12.32 39.53 13.21
CA GLU A 304 -11.57 39.62 14.45
C GLU A 304 -10.59 38.44 14.56
N MET A 305 -9.29 38.73 14.67
CA MET A 305 -8.28 37.69 14.76
C MET A 305 -8.46 36.87 16.04
N PRO A 306 -8.30 35.54 16.01
CA PRO A 306 -8.48 34.73 17.20
C PRO A 306 -7.41 35.07 18.26
N PRO A 307 -7.69 34.85 19.57
CA PRO A 307 -6.79 35.24 20.66
C PRO A 307 -5.35 34.75 20.51
N TRP A 308 -5.15 33.55 19.96
CA TRP A 308 -3.81 32.99 19.76
C TRP A 308 -3.00 33.76 18.70
N VAL A 309 -3.65 34.35 17.69
CA VAL A 309 -3.01 35.22 16.69
C VAL A 309 -2.69 36.57 17.32
N GLN A 310 -3.64 37.17 18.04
CA GLN A 310 -3.45 38.45 18.74
C GLN A 310 -2.27 38.38 19.73
N ASN A 311 -2.10 37.24 20.40
CA ASN A 311 -1.02 36.98 21.36
C ASN A 311 0.29 36.46 20.72
N ASP A 312 0.42 36.44 19.39
CA ASP A 312 1.59 35.92 18.65
C ASP A 312 2.02 34.51 19.11
N VAL A 313 1.03 33.62 19.31
CA VAL A 313 1.28 32.24 19.76
C VAL A 313 1.90 31.43 18.62
N LYS A 314 3.20 31.18 18.75
CA LYS A 314 4.02 30.47 17.74
C LYS A 314 3.98 28.96 17.85
N TYR A 315 3.81 28.42 19.05
CA TYR A 315 3.93 27.00 19.29
C TYR A 315 2.58 26.32 19.14
N ALA A 316 2.51 25.31 18.26
CA ALA A 316 1.27 24.59 18.04
C ALA A 316 0.73 23.89 19.31
N CYS A 317 1.58 23.59 20.30
CA CYS A 317 1.15 23.02 21.58
C CYS A 317 0.40 23.98 22.50
N GLN A 318 0.37 25.28 22.18
CA GLN A 318 -0.34 26.30 22.97
C GLN A 318 -1.70 26.69 22.37
N ARG A 319 -2.08 26.14 21.23
CA ARG A 319 -3.33 26.48 20.53
C ARG A 319 -4.13 25.23 20.15
N SER A 320 -5.45 25.37 20.08
CA SER A 320 -6.33 24.32 19.57
C SER A 320 -6.23 24.24 18.04
N THR A 321 -6.08 23.04 17.51
CA THR A 321 -6.02 22.73 16.07
C THR A 321 -6.99 21.58 15.79
N PRO A 322 -8.22 21.85 15.32
CA PRO A 322 -9.26 20.85 15.15
C PRO A 322 -8.92 19.82 14.06
N ALA A 323 -9.51 18.63 14.16
CA ALA A 323 -9.37 17.56 13.17
C ALA A 323 -9.91 17.94 11.78
N ASP A 324 -11.00 18.71 11.74
CA ASP A 324 -11.60 19.23 10.50
C ASP A 324 -11.47 20.77 10.45
N PRO A 325 -10.36 21.29 9.90
CA PRO A 325 -10.14 22.73 9.83
C PRO A 325 -10.96 23.38 8.69
N PRO A 326 -11.49 24.61 8.86
CA PRO A 326 -12.28 25.31 7.83
C PRO A 326 -11.58 25.49 6.48
N ASN A 327 -10.24 25.47 6.48
CA ASN A 327 -9.38 25.71 5.33
C ASN A 327 -8.75 24.42 4.78
N ALA A 328 -9.34 23.25 5.06
CA ALA A 328 -8.82 21.93 4.69
C ALA A 328 -8.44 21.80 3.20
N ALA A 329 -9.24 22.36 2.29
CA ALA A 329 -8.97 22.28 0.85
C ALA A 329 -7.67 23.01 0.43
N PHE A 330 -7.40 24.18 1.01
CA PHE A 330 -6.16 24.90 0.78
C PHE A 330 -4.97 24.19 1.44
N ILE A 331 -5.16 23.70 2.67
CA ILE A 331 -4.14 22.91 3.39
C ILE A 331 -3.74 21.67 2.59
N ALA A 332 -4.70 20.96 1.97
CA ALA A 332 -4.42 19.80 1.13
C ALA A 332 -3.51 20.11 -0.06
N GLN A 333 -3.64 21.31 -0.66
CA GLN A 333 -2.74 21.76 -1.73
C GLN A 333 -1.32 22.02 -1.18
N LEU A 334 -1.20 22.65 -0.01
CA LEU A 334 0.09 22.85 0.66
C LEU A 334 0.74 21.52 1.08
N ASP A 335 -0.04 20.50 1.43
CA ASP A 335 0.46 19.16 1.75
C ASP A 335 1.09 18.47 0.52
N LYS A 336 0.52 18.66 -0.68
CA LYS A 336 1.13 18.18 -1.93
C LYS A 336 2.51 18.82 -2.14
N ILE A 337 2.63 20.12 -1.92
CA ILE A 337 3.91 20.85 -2.03
C ILE A 337 4.88 20.38 -0.94
N LYS A 338 4.42 20.22 0.30
CA LYS A 338 5.22 19.70 1.43
C LYS A 338 5.79 18.32 1.11
N LEU A 339 4.99 17.44 0.52
CA LEU A 339 5.44 16.12 0.07
C LEU A 339 6.49 16.24 -1.04
N ALA A 340 6.29 17.11 -2.02
CA ALA A 340 7.29 17.35 -3.06
C ALA A 340 8.63 17.81 -2.46
N ARG A 341 8.61 18.76 -1.51
CA ARG A 341 9.82 19.21 -0.79
C ARG A 341 10.50 18.08 -0.02
N LEU A 342 9.72 17.20 0.60
CA LEU A 342 10.27 16.02 1.28
C LEU A 342 11.00 15.10 0.30
N LEU A 343 10.37 14.78 -0.83
CA LEU A 343 10.93 13.89 -1.85
C LEU A 343 12.17 14.50 -2.50
N THR A 344 12.18 15.82 -2.78
CA THR A 344 13.36 16.51 -3.32
C THR A 344 14.48 16.76 -2.31
N GLY A 345 14.25 16.49 -1.02
CA GLY A 345 15.25 16.71 0.04
C GLY A 345 15.37 18.15 0.55
N ASP A 346 14.35 18.98 0.32
CA ASP A 346 14.28 20.34 0.87
C ASP A 346 13.69 20.32 2.30
N GLU A 347 14.55 20.06 3.28
CA GLU A 347 14.15 20.00 4.69
C GLU A 347 13.65 21.34 5.24
N ILE A 348 14.19 22.46 4.73
CA ILE A 348 13.79 23.81 5.16
C ILE A 348 12.36 24.06 4.69
N GLY A 349 12.06 23.77 3.42
CA GLY A 349 10.72 23.84 2.86
C GLY A 349 9.73 22.97 3.64
N VAL A 350 10.06 21.70 3.89
CA VAL A 350 9.19 20.81 4.69
C VAL A 350 8.85 21.44 6.04
N ARG A 351 9.83 22.05 6.72
CA ARG A 351 9.62 22.70 8.02
C ARG A 351 8.76 23.95 7.92
N ALA A 352 8.98 24.78 6.90
CA ALA A 352 8.21 25.99 6.66
C ALA A 352 6.73 25.64 6.41
N TYR A 353 6.45 24.78 5.42
CA TYR A 353 5.09 24.35 5.10
C TYR A 353 4.41 23.66 6.30
N SER A 354 5.11 22.82 7.07
CA SER A 354 4.53 22.19 8.27
C SER A 354 4.08 23.23 9.31
N THR A 355 4.82 24.33 9.45
CA THR A 355 4.50 25.42 10.39
C THR A 355 3.29 26.22 9.91
N SER A 356 3.28 26.58 8.63
CA SER A 356 2.17 27.32 8.03
C SER A 356 0.89 26.50 8.01
N ILE A 357 0.96 25.21 7.64
CA ILE A 357 -0.19 24.29 7.68
C ILE A 357 -0.76 24.18 9.09
N ALA A 358 0.08 24.03 10.11
CA ALA A 358 -0.40 23.99 11.49
C ALA A 358 -1.09 25.30 11.92
N ALA A 359 -0.66 26.45 11.38
CA ALA A 359 -1.28 27.75 11.68
C ALA A 359 -2.62 27.92 10.96
N LEU A 360 -2.67 27.56 9.68
CA LEU A 360 -3.87 27.57 8.87
C LEU A 360 -4.93 26.58 9.39
N ALA A 361 -4.50 25.43 9.88
CA ALA A 361 -5.39 24.43 10.49
C ALA A 361 -6.00 24.93 11.82
N ALA A 362 -5.26 25.73 12.59
CA ALA A 362 -5.73 26.31 13.84
C ALA A 362 -6.57 27.59 13.63
N TYR A 363 -6.68 28.09 12.40
CA TYR A 363 -7.46 29.28 12.10
C TYR A 363 -8.96 28.91 12.04
N PRO A 364 -9.81 29.49 12.90
CA PRO A 364 -11.19 29.02 13.11
C PRO A 364 -12.18 29.50 12.05
N HIS A 365 -11.75 30.40 11.16
CA HIS A 365 -12.59 30.98 10.12
C HIS A 365 -12.13 30.54 8.74
N LYS A 366 -13.04 30.57 7.76
CA LYS A 366 -12.65 30.44 6.36
C LYS A 366 -11.89 31.70 5.97
N LEU A 367 -10.69 31.50 5.43
CA LEU A 367 -9.90 32.60 4.87
C LEU A 367 -10.69 33.25 3.75
N SER A 368 -10.63 34.57 3.67
CA SER A 368 -11.24 35.37 2.61
C SER A 368 -10.19 36.18 1.84
N THR A 369 -9.10 36.57 2.49
CA THR A 369 -8.05 37.39 1.89
C THR A 369 -6.65 36.90 2.24
N GLY A 370 -5.67 37.14 1.36
CA GLY A 370 -4.26 36.83 1.63
C GLY A 370 -3.66 37.65 2.78
N ARG A 371 -4.28 38.79 3.16
CA ARG A 371 -3.83 39.62 4.29
C ARG A 371 -3.99 38.90 5.62
N GLU A 372 -5.04 38.11 5.80
CA GLU A 372 -5.25 37.30 7.02
C GLU A 372 -4.06 36.36 7.25
N ILE A 373 -3.55 35.75 6.19
CA ILE A 373 -2.41 34.81 6.25
C ILE A 373 -1.14 35.50 6.74
N LEU A 374 -0.91 36.75 6.33
CA LEU A 374 0.26 37.52 6.77
C LEU A 374 0.25 37.83 8.27
N LEU A 375 -0.94 37.83 8.89
CA LEU A 375 -1.10 38.01 10.33
C LEU A 375 -0.86 36.72 11.12
N LEU A 376 -0.94 35.55 10.48
CA LEU A 376 -0.78 34.27 11.15
C LEU A 376 0.69 33.98 11.49
N PRO A 377 1.03 33.71 12.76
CA PRO A 377 2.35 33.24 13.16
C PRO A 377 2.79 32.01 12.36
N GLY A 378 3.93 32.12 11.68
CA GLY A 378 4.51 31.03 10.88
C GLY A 378 4.03 30.95 9.43
N CYS A 379 3.27 31.94 8.97
CA CYS A 379 2.93 32.16 7.57
C CYS A 379 3.72 33.36 7.01
N ASP A 380 3.93 33.37 5.70
CA ASP A 380 4.69 34.41 5.01
C ASP A 380 3.99 34.86 3.71
N ALA A 381 4.61 35.81 3.00
CA ALA A 381 4.11 36.30 1.72
C ALA A 381 4.00 35.19 0.66
N LYS A 382 4.82 34.14 0.73
CA LYS A 382 4.70 33.01 -0.19
C LYS A 382 3.38 32.29 0.03
N ILE A 383 3.05 31.93 1.28
CA ILE A 383 1.78 31.25 1.60
C ILE A 383 0.58 32.14 1.26
N ALA A 384 0.67 33.45 1.51
CA ALA A 384 -0.38 34.39 1.15
C ALA A 384 -0.64 34.44 -0.37
N ASN A 385 0.41 34.48 -1.19
CA ASN A 385 0.28 34.45 -2.64
C ASN A 385 -0.28 33.12 -3.16
N LEU A 386 0.14 32.00 -2.57
CA LEU A 386 -0.39 30.67 -2.89
C LEU A 386 -1.89 30.58 -2.57
N TYR A 387 -2.35 31.22 -1.50
CA TYR A 387 -3.77 31.31 -1.19
C TYR A 387 -4.53 32.18 -2.19
N VAL A 388 -3.98 33.32 -2.61
CA VAL A 388 -4.60 34.15 -3.65
C VAL A 388 -4.76 33.37 -4.96
N GLU A 389 -3.74 32.59 -5.34
CA GLU A 389 -3.83 31.68 -6.47
C GLU A 389 -4.94 30.63 -6.28
N PHE A 390 -4.95 29.95 -5.14
CA PHE A 390 -5.98 28.96 -4.80
C PHE A 390 -7.39 29.56 -4.79
N ALA A 391 -7.59 30.76 -4.24
CA ALA A 391 -8.88 31.43 -4.18
C ALA A 391 -9.42 31.78 -5.58
N ASN A 392 -8.52 32.10 -6.52
CA ASN A 392 -8.91 32.43 -7.90
C ASN A 392 -9.19 31.20 -8.76
N TYR A 393 -8.44 30.11 -8.56
CA TYR A 393 -8.46 28.96 -9.50
C TYR A 393 -8.89 27.63 -8.87
N GLY A 394 -9.07 27.57 -7.55
CA GLY A 394 -9.35 26.35 -6.79
C GLY A 394 -8.18 25.37 -6.68
N LYS A 395 -7.01 25.72 -7.23
CA LYS A 395 -5.80 24.89 -7.28
C LYS A 395 -4.54 25.74 -7.28
N ILE A 396 -3.41 25.11 -6.97
CA ILE A 396 -2.09 25.76 -6.96
C ILE A 396 -1.23 25.11 -8.03
N GLN A 397 -0.68 25.89 -8.95
CA GLN A 397 0.14 25.40 -10.06
C GLN A 397 1.37 24.62 -9.55
N GLU A 398 2.05 25.11 -8.51
CA GLU A 398 3.17 24.41 -7.87
C GLU A 398 2.78 23.00 -7.35
N ALA A 399 1.54 22.84 -6.87
CA ALA A 399 1.02 21.56 -6.40
C ALA A 399 0.66 20.62 -7.57
N GLU A 400 0.06 21.16 -8.63
CA GLU A 400 -0.27 20.41 -9.85
C GLU A 400 0.99 19.96 -10.59
N ASP A 401 1.99 20.81 -10.70
CA ASP A 401 3.28 20.49 -11.32
C ASP A 401 3.98 19.37 -10.55
N ALA A 402 3.93 19.42 -9.22
CA ALA A 402 4.50 18.37 -8.37
C ALA A 402 3.77 17.02 -8.53
N GLU A 403 2.44 17.03 -8.66
CA GLU A 403 1.64 15.81 -8.83
C GLU A 403 1.80 15.20 -10.22
N ASN A 404 2.03 16.02 -11.24
CA ASN A 404 2.22 15.58 -12.63
C ASN A 404 3.68 15.25 -12.98
N ASN A 405 4.63 15.51 -12.09
CA ASN A 405 6.04 15.20 -12.31
C ASN A 405 6.32 13.69 -12.18
N GLU A 406 6.77 13.05 -13.27
CA GLU A 406 7.02 11.61 -13.32
C GLU A 406 8.09 11.13 -12.32
N GLU A 407 9.17 11.90 -12.12
CA GLU A 407 10.20 11.57 -11.10
C GLU A 407 9.58 11.56 -9.70
N LEU A 408 8.75 12.56 -9.36
CA LEU A 408 8.10 12.63 -8.05
C LEU A 408 7.06 11.53 -7.85
N LYS A 409 6.34 11.11 -8.91
CA LYS A 409 5.41 9.97 -8.85
C LYS A 409 6.16 8.68 -8.49
N VAL A 410 7.27 8.40 -9.14
CA VAL A 410 8.10 7.22 -8.86
C VAL A 410 8.75 7.31 -7.48
N GLN A 411 9.30 8.46 -7.11
CA GLN A 411 9.85 8.64 -5.76
C GLN A 411 8.78 8.48 -4.67
N LYS A 412 7.55 8.94 -4.92
CA LYS A 412 6.42 8.73 -4.00
C LYS A 412 6.05 7.24 -3.90
N LEU A 413 6.04 6.51 -5.02
CA LEU A 413 5.85 5.05 -5.04
C LEU A 413 6.87 4.36 -4.13
N PHE A 414 8.16 4.67 -4.29
CA PHE A 414 9.21 4.08 -3.45
C PHE A 414 9.13 4.52 -2.00
N TYR A 415 8.83 5.79 -1.75
CA TYR A 415 8.66 6.33 -0.40
C TYR A 415 7.51 5.66 0.37
N ASN A 416 6.51 5.15 -0.32
CA ASN A 416 5.40 4.40 0.29
C ASN A 416 5.76 2.96 0.66
N ILE A 417 6.91 2.42 0.20
CA ILE A 417 7.40 1.12 0.64
C ILE A 417 7.81 1.23 2.10
N TRP A 418 7.22 0.40 2.96
CA TRP A 418 7.64 0.36 4.35
C TRP A 418 9.13 -0.01 4.47
N GLY A 419 9.88 0.77 5.26
CA GLY A 419 11.33 0.61 5.35
C GLY A 419 12.13 1.45 4.32
N VAL A 420 11.46 2.29 3.51
CA VAL A 420 12.11 3.21 2.58
C VAL A 420 11.84 4.65 3.00
N GLY A 421 12.89 5.44 3.26
CA GLY A 421 12.81 6.87 3.54
C GLY A 421 12.96 7.70 2.25
N ALA A 422 12.73 9.03 2.33
CA ALA A 422 12.83 9.91 1.16
C ALA A 422 14.22 9.89 0.49
N THR A 423 15.30 9.72 1.27
CA THR A 423 16.66 9.55 0.74
C THR A 423 16.78 8.26 -0.06
N THR A 424 16.41 7.12 0.54
CA THR A 424 16.44 5.83 -0.14
C THR A 424 15.53 5.80 -1.37
N ALA A 425 14.36 6.44 -1.32
CA ALA A 425 13.47 6.57 -2.46
C ALA A 425 14.11 7.35 -3.64
N ARG A 426 14.84 8.43 -3.33
CA ARG A 426 15.65 9.14 -4.35
C ARG A 426 16.77 8.26 -4.88
N ASP A 427 17.48 7.53 -4.02
CA ASP A 427 18.59 6.66 -4.43
C ASP A 427 18.09 5.52 -5.33
N PHE A 428 16.93 4.93 -5.03
CA PHE A 428 16.28 3.93 -5.88
C PHE A 428 15.99 4.49 -7.28
N TYR A 429 15.50 5.73 -7.36
CA TYR A 429 15.24 6.37 -8.64
C TYR A 429 16.51 6.77 -9.40
N LYS A 430 17.44 7.48 -8.74
CA LYS A 430 18.59 8.15 -9.36
C LYS A 430 19.79 7.22 -9.55
N GLU A 431 20.15 6.47 -8.51
CA GLU A 431 21.35 5.63 -8.51
C GLU A 431 21.06 4.22 -9.03
N LYS A 432 19.87 3.67 -8.72
CA LYS A 432 19.48 2.33 -9.19
C LYS A 432 18.71 2.34 -10.51
N GLY A 433 18.15 3.48 -10.90
CA GLY A 433 17.37 3.60 -12.13
C GLY A 433 16.00 2.92 -12.08
N TRP A 434 15.53 2.51 -10.89
CA TRP A 434 14.23 1.84 -10.75
C TRP A 434 13.08 2.82 -11.01
N ARG A 435 12.00 2.32 -11.61
CA ARG A 435 10.81 3.08 -11.99
C ARG A 435 9.51 2.56 -11.39
N ASP A 436 9.47 1.28 -11.03
CA ASP A 436 8.30 0.68 -10.38
C ASP A 436 8.68 -0.38 -9.33
N LEU A 437 7.68 -1.00 -8.71
CA LEU A 437 7.90 -2.05 -7.72
C LEU A 437 8.48 -3.32 -8.34
N ASP A 438 8.29 -3.56 -9.64
CA ASP A 438 8.80 -4.74 -10.32
C ASP A 438 10.32 -4.62 -10.49
N ASP A 439 10.84 -3.44 -10.84
CA ASP A 439 12.29 -3.18 -10.86
C ASP A 439 12.95 -3.45 -9.49
N VAL A 440 12.27 -3.05 -8.42
CA VAL A 440 12.73 -3.27 -7.04
C VAL A 440 12.81 -4.77 -6.73
N VAL A 441 11.84 -5.56 -7.23
CA VAL A 441 11.80 -7.02 -7.04
C VAL A 441 12.81 -7.73 -7.93
N GLU A 442 12.92 -7.36 -9.21
CA GLU A 442 13.77 -8.04 -10.18
C GLU A 442 15.25 -7.73 -9.94
N TYR A 443 15.59 -6.45 -9.76
CA TYR A 443 16.97 -5.99 -9.69
C TYR A 443 17.43 -5.70 -8.27
N GLY A 444 16.50 -5.41 -7.35
CA GLY A 444 16.80 -4.90 -6.01
C GLY A 444 16.70 -5.90 -4.87
N TRP A 445 15.96 -6.99 -5.03
CA TRP A 445 15.48 -7.81 -3.90
C TRP A 445 16.56 -8.26 -2.91
N GLN A 446 17.75 -8.61 -3.40
CA GLN A 446 18.87 -9.06 -2.58
C GLN A 446 19.58 -7.95 -1.82
N THR A 447 19.43 -6.70 -2.27
CA THR A 447 20.02 -5.51 -1.65
C THR A 447 19.10 -4.87 -0.62
N LEU A 448 17.81 -5.22 -0.62
CA LEU A 448 16.83 -4.71 0.32
C LEU A 448 17.03 -5.30 1.71
N THR A 449 16.84 -4.48 2.74
CA THR A 449 16.73 -4.99 4.11
C THR A 449 15.49 -5.88 4.25
N ARG A 450 15.46 -6.74 5.27
CA ARG A 450 14.32 -7.61 5.51
C ARG A 450 13.01 -6.83 5.68
N VAL A 451 13.08 -5.70 6.37
CA VAL A 451 11.95 -4.78 6.58
C VAL A 451 11.47 -4.19 5.26
N GLN A 452 12.38 -3.79 4.37
CA GLN A 452 12.05 -3.32 3.02
C GLN A 452 11.41 -4.41 2.17
N GLN A 453 11.92 -5.65 2.22
CA GLN A 453 11.30 -6.79 1.52
C GLN A 453 9.86 -7.03 1.99
N ILE A 454 9.60 -6.93 3.30
CA ILE A 454 8.24 -7.03 3.85
C ILE A 454 7.39 -5.85 3.35
N GLY A 455 7.94 -4.64 3.31
CA GLY A 455 7.27 -3.45 2.78
C GLY A 455 6.90 -3.56 1.31
N VAL A 456 7.77 -4.15 0.47
CA VAL A 456 7.46 -4.43 -0.94
C VAL A 456 6.38 -5.51 -1.04
N LYS A 457 6.50 -6.59 -0.25
CA LYS A 457 5.58 -7.73 -0.28
C LYS A 457 4.14 -7.34 0.08
N TYR A 458 3.95 -6.44 1.04
CA TYR A 458 2.64 -6.01 1.54
C TYR A 458 2.30 -4.56 1.17
N TYR A 459 2.93 -4.03 0.12
CA TYR A 459 2.81 -2.63 -0.28
C TYR A 459 1.34 -2.17 -0.40
N ASP A 460 0.55 -2.89 -1.21
CA ASP A 460 -0.85 -2.53 -1.44
C ASP A 460 -1.70 -2.67 -0.16
N GLU A 461 -1.43 -3.68 0.66
CA GLU A 461 -2.18 -3.94 1.91
C GLU A 461 -1.90 -2.87 2.98
N PHE A 462 -0.65 -2.39 3.07
CA PHE A 462 -0.27 -1.31 4.00
C PHE A 462 -0.82 0.07 3.61
N LEU A 463 -1.23 0.24 2.35
CA LEU A 463 -1.90 1.46 1.90
C LEU A 463 -3.41 1.45 2.16
N LEU A 464 -4.00 0.30 2.50
CA LEU A 464 -5.41 0.22 2.82
C LEU A 464 -5.71 0.93 4.15
N PRO A 465 -6.71 1.83 4.19
CA PRO A 465 -7.14 2.45 5.44
C PRO A 465 -7.67 1.42 6.44
N ILE A 466 -7.47 1.70 7.72
CA ILE A 466 -7.94 0.86 8.85
C ILE A 466 -9.12 1.59 9.52
N PRO A 467 -10.35 1.05 9.47
CA PRO A 467 -11.51 1.64 10.14
C PRO A 467 -11.38 1.55 11.66
N ARG A 468 -12.02 2.48 12.39
CA ARG A 468 -11.94 2.55 13.86
C ARG A 468 -12.32 1.25 14.57
N SER A 469 -13.33 0.54 14.10
CA SER A 469 -13.75 -0.74 14.69
C SER A 469 -12.63 -1.78 14.62
N GLU A 470 -11.89 -1.85 13.52
CA GLU A 470 -10.75 -2.77 13.38
C GLU A 470 -9.60 -2.36 14.32
N VAL A 471 -9.36 -1.06 14.50
CA VAL A 471 -8.39 -0.56 15.49
C VAL A 471 -8.77 -1.00 16.92
N GLU A 472 -10.05 -0.88 17.26
CA GLU A 472 -10.59 -1.26 18.57
C GLU A 472 -10.48 -2.77 18.82
N ASP A 473 -10.78 -3.60 17.83
CA ASP A 473 -10.66 -5.06 17.91
C ASP A 473 -9.20 -5.51 18.11
N ILE A 474 -8.27 -4.90 17.37
CA ILE A 474 -6.83 -5.14 17.50
C ILE A 474 -6.36 -4.74 18.90
N ALA A 475 -6.74 -3.54 19.36
CA ALA A 475 -6.37 -3.03 20.67
C ALA A 475 -6.92 -3.90 21.81
N ALA A 476 -8.17 -4.35 21.71
CA ALA A 476 -8.79 -5.25 22.68
C ALA A 476 -8.06 -6.60 22.75
N THR A 477 -7.65 -7.13 21.62
CA THR A 477 -6.86 -8.38 21.56
C THR A 477 -5.50 -8.19 22.23
N ILE A 478 -4.78 -7.11 21.91
CA ILE A 478 -3.48 -6.80 22.53
C ILE A 478 -3.63 -6.62 24.05
N HIS A 479 -4.65 -5.89 24.50
CA HIS A 479 -4.95 -5.72 25.92
C HIS A 479 -5.23 -7.06 26.62
N LYS A 480 -6.02 -7.95 26.00
CA LYS A 480 -6.29 -9.29 26.53
C LYS A 480 -5.00 -10.10 26.73
N HIS A 481 -4.07 -10.03 25.77
CA HIS A 481 -2.76 -10.68 25.90
C HIS A 481 -1.90 -10.03 27.00
N ALA A 482 -1.96 -8.70 27.15
CA ALA A 482 -1.26 -7.99 28.21
C ALA A 482 -1.75 -8.43 29.60
N VAL A 483 -3.08 -8.53 29.80
CA VAL A 483 -3.71 -9.03 31.03
C VAL A 483 -3.33 -10.49 31.31
N LYS A 484 -3.33 -11.34 30.28
CA LYS A 484 -2.93 -12.76 30.38
C LYS A 484 -1.48 -12.92 30.89
N LEU A 485 -0.58 -12.03 30.48
CA LEU A 485 0.85 -12.09 30.79
C LEU A 485 1.23 -11.44 32.12
N ARG A 486 0.41 -10.51 32.60
CA ARG A 486 0.57 -9.83 33.89
C ARG A 486 -0.69 -10.07 34.70
N ASP A 487 -1.57 -9.07 34.78
CA ASP A 487 -2.86 -9.15 35.45
C ASP A 487 -3.79 -8.00 35.00
N ALA A 488 -4.97 -7.89 35.61
CA ALA A 488 -5.98 -6.88 35.29
C ALA A 488 -5.58 -5.44 35.63
N GLY A 489 -4.46 -5.21 36.32
CA GLY A 489 -3.93 -3.89 36.63
C GLY A 489 -3.21 -3.22 35.47
N ILE A 490 -2.91 -3.95 34.38
CA ILE A 490 -2.30 -3.36 33.19
C ILE A 490 -3.31 -2.47 32.47
N GLN A 491 -2.89 -1.28 32.08
CA GLN A 491 -3.69 -0.36 31.29
C GLN A 491 -3.20 -0.35 29.85
N SER A 492 -4.13 -0.08 28.94
CA SER A 492 -3.84 0.13 27.52
C SER A 492 -4.56 1.36 27.01
N LEU A 493 -3.90 2.15 26.16
CA LEU A 493 -4.49 3.31 25.51
C LEU A 493 -4.12 3.35 24.04
N VAL A 494 -5.12 3.39 23.16
CA VAL A 494 -4.91 3.63 21.73
C VAL A 494 -4.57 5.10 21.52
N VAL A 495 -3.44 5.37 20.86
CA VAL A 495 -2.90 6.71 20.64
C VAL A 495 -2.90 7.05 19.15
N GLY A 496 -1.94 7.84 18.66
CA GLY A 496 -1.77 8.07 17.24
C GLY A 496 -2.93 8.78 16.55
N GLY A 497 -3.14 8.46 15.28
CA GLY A 497 -4.21 9.04 14.46
C GLY A 497 -5.62 8.74 15.00
N TYR A 498 -5.82 7.54 15.57
CA TYR A 498 -7.09 7.13 16.16
C TYR A 498 -7.53 8.06 17.28
N ARG A 499 -6.62 8.37 18.23
CA ARG A 499 -6.93 9.22 19.38
C ARG A 499 -7.20 10.66 18.97
N ARG A 500 -6.60 11.14 17.87
CA ARG A 500 -6.88 12.47 17.29
C ARG A 500 -8.19 12.53 16.48
N GLY A 501 -8.99 11.47 16.47
CA GLY A 501 -10.31 11.45 15.84
C GLY A 501 -10.33 11.07 14.36
N LYS A 502 -9.26 10.48 13.81
CA LYS A 502 -9.32 9.94 12.44
C LYS A 502 -10.35 8.82 12.35
N GLU A 503 -11.21 8.90 11.33
CA GLU A 503 -12.16 7.83 10.98
C GLU A 503 -11.42 6.63 10.37
N HIS A 504 -10.37 6.90 9.60
CA HIS A 504 -9.55 5.91 8.93
C HIS A 504 -8.07 6.11 9.32
N CYS A 505 -7.47 5.10 9.93
CA CYS A 505 -6.08 5.11 10.41
C CYS A 505 -5.14 4.46 9.38
N GLY A 506 -3.85 4.81 9.43
CA GLY A 506 -2.81 4.19 8.59
C GLY A 506 -2.02 3.07 9.30
N ASP A 507 -2.19 2.97 10.61
CA ASP A 507 -1.59 2.02 11.53
C ASP A 507 -2.38 2.07 12.86
N VAL A 508 -2.13 1.08 13.72
CA VAL A 508 -2.65 1.02 15.09
C VAL A 508 -1.52 1.30 16.07
N ASP A 509 -1.59 2.42 16.78
CA ASP A 509 -0.64 2.76 17.84
C ASP A 509 -1.28 2.48 19.22
N ILE A 510 -0.67 1.65 20.05
CA ILE A 510 -1.17 1.33 21.40
C ILE A 510 -0.07 1.39 22.45
N ILE A 511 -0.32 2.14 23.53
CA ILE A 511 0.54 2.17 24.71
C ILE A 511 0.02 1.18 25.74
N LEU A 512 0.93 0.39 26.33
CA LEU A 512 0.69 -0.43 27.50
C LEU A 512 1.56 0.06 28.66
N SER A 513 1.00 0.05 29.86
CA SER A 513 1.72 0.39 31.09
C SER A 513 1.05 -0.24 32.30
N HIS A 514 1.82 -0.53 33.34
CA HIS A 514 1.33 -1.07 34.60
C HIS A 514 1.85 -0.20 35.76
N PRO A 515 1.02 0.19 36.75
CA PRO A 515 1.44 1.00 37.91
C PRO A 515 2.63 0.43 38.69
N GLU A 516 2.68 -0.89 38.81
CA GLU A 516 3.84 -1.62 39.32
C GLU A 516 4.94 -1.76 38.25
N GLU A 517 6.10 -1.14 38.47
CA GLU A 517 7.22 -1.13 37.51
C GLU A 517 7.72 -2.54 37.14
N SER A 518 7.73 -3.47 38.09
CA SER A 518 8.16 -4.85 37.90
C SER A 518 7.38 -5.57 36.79
N LYS A 519 6.10 -5.23 36.63
CA LYS A 519 5.20 -5.81 35.62
C LYS A 519 5.31 -5.13 34.27
N THR A 520 5.79 -3.89 34.22
CA THR A 520 6.05 -3.19 32.95
C THR A 520 7.39 -3.64 32.33
N LEU A 521 8.40 -3.95 33.16
CA LEU A 521 9.73 -4.35 32.70
C LEU A 521 9.69 -5.57 31.76
N ASN A 522 10.40 -5.48 30.63
CA ASN A 522 10.57 -6.54 29.63
C ASN A 522 9.28 -7.12 29.01
N ILE A 523 8.09 -6.54 29.27
CA ILE A 523 6.82 -7.10 28.76
C ILE A 523 6.73 -7.12 27.23
N ILE A 524 7.48 -6.27 26.52
CA ILE A 524 7.43 -6.18 25.06
C ILE A 524 7.82 -7.49 24.37
N THR A 525 8.77 -8.25 24.93
CA THR A 525 9.18 -9.54 24.35
C THR A 525 8.13 -10.61 24.61
N ASP A 526 7.52 -10.58 25.79
CA ASP A 526 6.51 -11.55 26.21
C ASP A 526 5.22 -11.38 25.40
N ILE A 527 4.79 -10.14 25.19
CA ILE A 527 3.55 -9.84 24.47
C ILE A 527 3.66 -10.20 22.99
N VAL A 528 4.79 -9.88 22.35
CA VAL A 528 5.03 -10.28 20.96
C VAL A 528 5.07 -11.79 20.85
N ALA A 529 5.77 -12.49 21.76
CA ALA A 529 5.81 -13.95 21.77
C ALA A 529 4.41 -14.57 21.91
N SER A 530 3.59 -14.02 22.82
CA SER A 530 2.24 -14.52 23.04
C SER A 530 1.31 -14.28 21.84
N LEU A 531 1.44 -13.14 21.15
CA LEU A 531 0.64 -12.82 19.96
C LEU A 531 1.10 -13.62 18.73
N GLU A 532 2.41 -13.86 18.58
CA GLU A 532 2.97 -14.75 17.56
C GLU A 532 2.50 -16.20 17.75
N GLN A 533 2.46 -16.70 19.00
CA GLN A 533 1.99 -18.05 19.31
C GLN A 533 0.53 -18.29 18.88
N GLU A 534 -0.31 -17.26 18.99
CA GLU A 534 -1.71 -17.29 18.55
C GLU A 534 -1.89 -16.82 17.09
N SER A 535 -0.79 -16.65 16.34
CA SER A 535 -0.75 -16.27 14.91
C SER A 535 -1.35 -14.91 14.55
N TRP A 536 -1.48 -13.99 15.52
CA TRP A 536 -1.89 -12.61 15.26
C TRP A 536 -0.78 -11.79 14.58
N ILE A 537 0.48 -12.08 14.93
CA ILE A 537 1.66 -11.45 14.33
C ILE A 537 2.27 -12.39 13.30
N THR A 538 2.41 -11.89 12.07
CA THR A 538 3.03 -12.63 10.97
C THR A 538 4.51 -12.29 10.80
N HIS A 539 4.87 -11.03 11.08
CA HIS A 539 6.23 -10.51 10.97
C HIS A 539 6.48 -9.45 12.04
N THR A 540 7.71 -9.39 12.53
CA THR A 540 8.18 -8.32 13.41
C THR A 540 9.12 -7.43 12.62
N LEU A 541 8.77 -6.14 12.48
CA LEU A 541 9.49 -5.14 11.69
C LEU A 541 10.59 -4.45 12.52
N LEU A 542 10.33 -4.27 13.80
CA LEU A 542 11.29 -3.75 14.77
C LEU A 542 10.90 -4.27 16.15
N ILE A 543 11.90 -4.63 16.96
CA ILE A 543 11.75 -4.74 18.41
C ILE A 543 12.81 -3.88 19.09
N SER A 544 12.42 -3.14 20.11
CA SER A 544 13.29 -2.28 20.89
C SER A 544 13.02 -2.51 22.36
N THR A 545 14.07 -2.82 23.11
CA THR A 545 14.07 -3.01 24.58
C THR A 545 14.82 -1.89 25.30
N LYS A 546 15.03 -0.75 24.63
CA LYS A 546 15.93 0.31 25.11
C LYS A 546 15.56 0.82 26.49
N THR A 547 14.27 0.87 26.86
CA THR A 547 13.80 1.31 28.19
C THR A 547 14.05 0.24 29.23
N SER A 548 13.78 -1.01 28.91
CA SER A 548 14.08 -2.11 29.83
C SER A 548 15.59 -2.29 30.03
N ASP A 549 16.40 -2.13 28.98
CA ASP A 549 17.87 -2.21 29.03
C ASP A 549 18.47 -1.16 29.99
N ARG A 550 17.80 -0.02 30.16
CA ARG A 550 18.15 1.04 31.11
C ARG A 550 17.35 0.99 32.41
N GLY A 551 16.77 -0.15 32.76
CA GLY A 551 16.04 -0.36 34.01
C GLY A 551 14.85 0.58 34.19
N GLN A 552 14.13 0.87 33.10
CA GLN A 552 12.99 1.81 33.05
C GLN A 552 13.31 3.24 33.48
N GLN A 553 14.59 3.64 33.42
CA GLN A 553 14.98 5.01 33.65
C GLN A 553 14.71 5.88 32.42
N THR A 554 14.44 7.15 32.68
CA THR A 554 14.36 8.18 31.65
C THR A 554 15.68 8.25 30.86
N LEU A 555 15.60 8.53 29.55
CA LEU A 555 16.79 8.62 28.70
C LEU A 555 17.76 9.70 29.22
N ALA A 556 19.02 9.36 29.45
CA ALA A 556 20.01 10.30 29.95
C ALA A 556 20.22 11.49 28.99
N LEU A 557 20.43 12.68 29.54
CA LEU A 557 20.53 13.92 28.77
C LEU A 557 21.59 13.85 27.64
N ASN A 558 22.77 13.31 28.00
CA ASN A 558 23.97 13.21 27.18
C ASN A 558 24.12 11.87 26.45
N SER A 559 23.15 10.96 26.54
CA SER A 559 23.23 9.68 25.81
C SER A 559 23.06 9.85 24.30
N SER A 560 22.90 11.09 23.80
CA SER A 560 22.95 11.36 22.37
C SER A 560 24.28 10.88 21.81
N SER A 561 24.24 9.72 21.16
CA SER A 561 25.22 9.42 20.12
C SER A 561 25.33 10.63 19.19
N THR A 562 26.43 10.72 18.45
CA THR A 562 26.70 11.70 17.38
C THR A 562 25.55 11.83 16.36
N HIS A 563 24.54 10.96 16.43
CA HIS A 563 23.26 10.97 15.72
C HIS A 563 22.10 10.98 16.74
N GLY A 564 21.77 12.16 17.26
CA GLY A 564 20.82 12.35 18.37
C GLY A 564 19.56 11.49 18.30
N HIS A 565 19.20 10.88 19.44
CA HIS A 565 17.96 10.14 19.57
C HIS A 565 16.77 11.02 19.24
N GLY A 566 15.86 10.48 18.43
CA GLY A 566 14.63 11.12 18.04
C GLY A 566 13.65 11.38 19.19
N PHE A 567 12.38 11.55 18.87
CA PHE A 567 11.34 11.80 19.87
C PHE A 567 11.16 10.65 20.89
N ASP A 568 11.58 9.44 20.55
CA ASP A 568 11.20 8.25 21.32
C ASP A 568 12.35 7.25 21.52
N SER A 569 12.41 6.73 22.74
CA SER A 569 13.35 5.68 23.16
C SER A 569 12.67 4.58 23.97
N LEU A 570 11.33 4.49 23.89
CA LEU A 570 10.54 3.53 24.65
C LEU A 570 10.79 2.08 24.20
N ASP A 571 10.36 1.13 25.03
CA ASP A 571 10.24 -0.25 24.57
C ASP A 571 9.10 -0.31 23.56
N LYS A 572 9.33 -0.95 22.42
CA LYS A 572 8.33 -1.00 21.36
C LYS A 572 8.56 -2.14 20.39
N ALA A 573 7.47 -2.63 19.83
CA ALA A 573 7.49 -3.55 18.70
C ALA A 573 6.62 -2.98 17.59
N LEU A 574 7.18 -2.89 16.38
CA LEU A 574 6.42 -2.60 15.18
C LEU A 574 6.21 -3.92 14.47
N VAL A 575 4.96 -4.30 14.25
CA VAL A 575 4.62 -5.65 13.82
C VAL A 575 3.62 -5.62 12.66
N VAL A 576 3.59 -6.72 11.93
CA VAL A 576 2.62 -6.98 10.87
C VAL A 576 1.55 -7.91 11.42
N TRP A 577 0.39 -7.32 11.69
CA TRP A 577 -0.79 -8.00 12.18
C TRP A 577 -1.61 -8.60 11.05
N GLN A 578 -2.11 -9.82 11.23
CA GLN A 578 -3.13 -10.40 10.37
C GLN A 578 -4.12 -11.14 11.25
N ASN A 579 -5.42 -10.82 11.14
CA ASN A 579 -6.44 -11.54 11.88
C ASN A 579 -6.44 -13.03 11.46
N PRO A 580 -6.15 -13.99 12.36
CA PRO A 580 -6.08 -15.41 12.03
C PRO A 580 -7.47 -16.03 11.84
N HIS A 581 -8.54 -15.35 12.26
CA HIS A 581 -9.90 -15.78 12.04
C HIS A 581 -10.38 -15.27 10.68
N TYR A 582 -10.42 -16.17 9.70
CA TYR A 582 -10.99 -15.91 8.37
C TYR A 582 -11.90 -17.05 7.97
N ILE A 583 -12.91 -16.74 7.16
CA ILE A 583 -13.77 -17.75 6.55
C ILE A 583 -13.06 -18.23 5.29
N PRO A 584 -12.65 -19.50 5.19
CA PRO A 584 -12.04 -20.02 3.98
C PRO A 584 -13.06 -20.00 2.85
N SER A 585 -12.76 -19.29 1.76
CA SER A 585 -13.54 -19.38 0.53
C SER A 585 -13.28 -20.74 -0.12
N THR A 586 -14.09 -21.77 0.17
CA THR A 586 -13.96 -23.09 -0.46
C THR A 586 -14.99 -23.32 -1.55
N SER A 587 -14.55 -23.84 -2.68
CA SER A 587 -15.31 -24.84 -3.44
C SER A 587 -14.58 -26.18 -3.62
N ASN A 588 -13.29 -26.32 -3.25
CA ASN A 588 -12.56 -27.59 -3.36
C ASN A 588 -11.87 -28.01 -2.03
N PRO A 589 -12.22 -29.15 -1.43
CA PRO A 589 -11.64 -29.65 -0.18
C PRO A 589 -10.20 -30.20 -0.27
N SER A 590 -9.56 -30.21 -1.45
CA SER A 590 -8.25 -30.86 -1.67
C SER A 590 -7.03 -29.93 -1.57
N ASP A 591 -7.22 -28.61 -1.50
CA ASP A 591 -6.10 -27.68 -1.38
C ASP A 591 -5.65 -27.53 0.07
N SER A 592 -4.59 -28.26 0.42
CA SER A 592 -3.90 -28.10 1.71
C SER A 592 -3.37 -26.65 1.86
N LYS A 593 -3.98 -25.92 2.82
CA LYS A 593 -3.81 -24.49 3.18
C LYS A 593 -4.63 -23.51 2.34
N THR A 594 -5.88 -23.31 2.76
CA THR A 594 -6.64 -22.11 2.41
C THR A 594 -5.85 -20.88 2.85
N LYS A 595 -5.57 -19.94 1.94
CA LYS A 595 -4.77 -18.74 2.25
C LYS A 595 -5.64 -17.77 3.05
N ASN A 596 -5.12 -17.25 4.17
CA ASN A 596 -5.78 -16.18 4.91
C ASN A 596 -5.95 -14.94 4.03
N THR A 597 -7.19 -14.50 3.83
CA THR A 597 -7.57 -13.37 2.98
C THR A 597 -7.64 -12.04 3.73
N ASN A 598 -7.53 -12.05 5.05
CA ASN A 598 -7.54 -10.82 5.84
C ASN A 598 -6.30 -9.97 5.49
N PRO A 599 -6.45 -8.64 5.41
CA PRO A 599 -5.33 -7.76 5.10
C PRO A 599 -4.29 -7.74 6.23
N HIS A 600 -3.04 -7.50 5.86
CA HIS A 600 -1.95 -7.27 6.80
C HIS A 600 -1.98 -5.80 7.26
N ARG A 601 -2.02 -5.58 8.57
CA ARG A 601 -2.03 -4.25 9.19
C ARG A 601 -0.72 -3.96 9.89
N ARG A 602 -0.30 -2.69 9.90
CA ARG A 602 0.81 -2.25 10.74
C ARG A 602 0.30 -1.92 12.13
N VAL A 603 0.95 -2.47 13.14
CA VAL A 603 0.61 -2.24 14.55
C VAL A 603 1.87 -1.91 15.32
N ASP A 604 1.82 -0.82 16.08
CA ASP A 604 2.89 -0.29 16.89
C ASP A 604 2.48 -0.50 18.36
N ILE A 605 3.13 -1.45 19.03
CA ILE A 605 2.94 -1.75 20.46
C ILE A 605 4.04 -1.03 21.24
N ILE A 606 3.67 -0.10 22.11
CA ILE A 606 4.59 0.74 22.87
C ILE A 606 4.43 0.45 24.36
N ILE A 607 5.55 0.29 25.07
CA ILE A 607 5.58 0.10 26.52
C ILE A 607 6.21 1.34 27.17
N SER A 608 5.48 1.94 28.11
CA SER A 608 5.99 3.04 28.93
C SER A 608 5.96 2.70 30.41
N PRO A 609 7.01 3.00 31.20
CA PRO A 609 6.93 3.00 32.65
C PRO A 609 5.82 3.94 33.15
N TRP A 610 5.10 3.55 34.20
CA TRP A 610 3.96 4.32 34.72
C TRP A 610 4.32 5.77 35.08
N LYS A 611 5.49 5.95 35.71
CA LYS A 611 6.04 7.27 36.09
C LYS A 611 6.27 8.25 34.95
N THR A 612 6.23 7.80 33.70
CA THR A 612 6.43 8.62 32.50
C THR A 612 5.37 8.35 31.42
N VAL A 613 4.25 7.75 31.81
CA VAL A 613 3.20 7.32 30.87
C VAL A 613 2.49 8.51 30.23
N GLY A 614 2.27 9.60 30.96
CA GLY A 614 1.75 10.87 30.46
C GLY A 614 2.66 11.48 29.38
N CYS A 615 3.98 11.47 29.57
CA CYS A 615 4.93 11.89 28.52
C CYS A 615 4.82 11.01 27.26
N ALA A 616 4.69 9.70 27.44
CA ALA A 616 4.51 8.76 26.34
C ALA A 616 3.20 9.00 25.57
N VAL A 617 2.08 9.13 26.30
CA VAL A 617 0.75 9.40 25.75
C VAL A 617 0.73 10.71 25.01
N MET A 618 1.23 11.78 25.63
CA MET A 618 1.35 13.10 25.01
C MET A 618 2.13 12.97 23.70
N GLY A 619 3.25 12.25 23.73
CA GLY A 619 4.13 11.98 22.61
C GLY A 619 3.51 11.28 21.41
N TRP A 620 3.03 10.07 21.66
CA TRP A 620 2.51 9.17 20.64
C TRP A 620 1.09 9.53 20.20
N SER A 621 0.39 10.40 20.93
CA SER A 621 -0.87 10.99 20.46
C SER A 621 -0.66 12.01 19.32
N GLY A 622 0.57 12.48 19.05
CA GLY A 622 0.85 13.43 17.96
C GLY A 622 0.16 14.80 18.13
N GLY A 623 -0.03 15.59 17.07
CA GLY A 623 0.50 15.47 15.69
C GLY A 623 1.98 15.88 15.54
N THR A 624 2.57 15.69 14.36
CA THR A 624 4.04 15.86 14.16
C THR A 624 4.53 17.27 14.51
N THR A 625 3.82 18.30 14.04
CA THR A 625 4.15 19.69 14.32
C THR A 625 3.87 20.06 15.78
N PHE A 626 2.77 19.59 16.37
CA PHE A 626 2.48 19.71 17.81
C PHE A 626 3.66 19.19 18.64
N GLN A 627 4.13 17.97 18.37
CA GLN A 627 5.25 17.36 19.10
C GLN A 627 6.57 18.13 18.94
N ARG A 628 6.85 18.58 17.71
CA ARG A 628 8.02 19.41 17.43
C ARG A 628 7.98 20.71 18.22
N ASP A 629 6.85 21.38 18.23
CA ASP A 629 6.70 22.68 18.88
C ASP A 629 6.60 22.54 20.40
N LEU A 630 6.05 21.44 20.93
CA LEU A 630 6.14 21.08 22.36
C LEU A 630 7.60 21.01 22.82
N ARG A 631 8.44 20.23 22.11
CA ARG A 631 9.88 20.13 22.44
C ARG A 631 10.59 21.49 22.36
N ARG A 632 10.21 22.34 21.41
CA ARG A 632 10.76 23.69 21.28
C ARG A 632 10.29 24.59 22.42
N TYR A 633 9.00 24.58 22.74
CA TYR A 633 8.39 25.36 23.81
C TYR A 633 9.03 25.01 25.15
N VAL A 634 9.11 23.71 25.49
CA VAL A 634 9.67 23.24 26.75
C VAL A 634 11.16 23.62 26.86
N ARG A 635 11.91 23.49 25.76
CA ARG A 635 13.31 23.94 25.71
C ARG A 635 13.44 25.46 25.91
N GLN A 636 12.60 26.27 25.28
CA GLN A 636 12.75 27.72 25.32
C GLN A 636 12.23 28.33 26.62
N THR A 637 11.21 27.72 27.22
CA THR A 637 10.53 28.25 28.41
C THR A 637 11.21 27.80 29.70
N TYR A 638 11.61 26.53 29.78
CA TYR A 638 12.13 25.91 31.01
C TYR A 638 13.59 25.47 30.91
N ASP A 639 14.21 25.55 29.72
CA ASP A 639 15.49 24.91 29.42
C ASP A 639 15.47 23.39 29.71
N TYR A 640 14.34 22.76 29.43
CA TYR A 640 14.14 21.32 29.61
C TYR A 640 14.29 20.58 28.27
N LYS A 641 14.57 19.28 28.35
CA LYS A 641 14.50 18.33 27.23
C LYS A 641 13.27 17.45 27.43
N PHE A 642 12.37 17.42 26.45
CA PHE A 642 11.18 16.57 26.42
C PHE A 642 11.33 15.46 25.35
N ASP A 643 10.95 14.24 25.71
CA ASP A 643 10.80 13.08 24.83
C ASP A 643 9.79 12.10 25.46
N SER A 644 9.40 11.03 24.77
CA SER A 644 8.41 10.08 25.28
C SER A 644 8.81 9.34 26.56
N SER A 645 10.08 9.37 26.94
CA SER A 645 10.59 8.70 28.15
C SER A 645 10.63 9.59 29.40
N GLY A 646 10.16 10.85 29.30
CA GLY A 646 10.06 11.77 30.43
C GLY A 646 10.50 13.19 30.09
N VAL A 647 10.89 13.96 31.12
CA VAL A 647 11.46 15.33 31.00
C VAL A 647 12.76 15.41 31.80
N ARG A 648 13.75 16.16 31.30
CA ARG A 648 15.01 16.42 32.01
C ARG A 648 15.36 17.88 32.00
N ASP A 649 15.89 18.37 33.12
CA ASP A 649 16.52 19.69 33.19
C ASP A 649 17.86 19.64 32.43
N ARG A 650 18.09 20.59 31.50
CA ARG A 650 19.32 20.60 30.70
C ARG A 650 20.53 21.14 31.46
N LYS A 651 20.32 21.86 32.56
CA LYS A 651 21.37 22.44 33.41
C LYS A 651 21.89 21.42 34.40
N THR A 652 20.99 20.71 35.09
CA THR A 652 21.38 19.73 36.11
C THR A 652 21.50 18.32 35.56
N GLY A 653 20.75 18.00 34.50
CA GLY A 653 20.62 16.65 33.97
C GLY A 653 19.58 15.79 34.70
N ASP A 654 18.94 16.34 35.74
CA ASP A 654 17.98 15.61 36.56
C ASP A 654 16.67 15.37 35.81
N VAL A 655 16.01 14.27 36.18
CA VAL A 655 14.65 13.99 35.72
C VAL A 655 13.69 14.93 36.43
N VAL A 656 12.81 15.57 35.65
CA VAL A 656 11.74 16.42 36.16
C VAL A 656 10.46 15.59 36.13
N ASP A 657 9.89 15.33 37.30
CA ASP A 657 8.58 14.68 37.40
C ASP A 657 7.48 15.65 36.96
N VAL A 658 6.91 15.37 35.80
CA VAL A 658 5.79 16.13 35.21
C VAL A 658 4.52 15.29 35.12
N ASP A 659 4.61 13.98 35.33
CA ASP A 659 3.49 13.05 35.25
C ASP A 659 2.74 13.03 36.58
N GLY A 660 3.46 13.16 37.70
CA GLY A 660 2.90 13.15 39.05
C GLY A 660 2.13 11.87 39.37
N GLU A 661 1.32 11.92 40.44
CA GLU A 661 0.42 10.81 40.77
C GLU A 661 -0.81 10.83 39.85
N ALA A 662 -1.06 9.70 39.19
CA ALA A 662 -2.20 9.52 38.29
C ALA A 662 -2.76 8.10 38.40
N GLY A 663 -4.09 7.99 38.39
CA GLY A 663 -4.80 6.70 38.35
C GLY A 663 -5.04 6.16 36.93
N THR A 664 -4.98 7.03 35.92
CA THR A 664 -5.11 6.64 34.50
C THR A 664 -4.07 7.34 33.64
N MET A 665 -3.83 6.78 32.45
CA MET A 665 -2.90 7.35 31.47
C MET A 665 -3.32 8.76 31.00
N GLU A 666 -4.62 9.04 30.90
CA GLU A 666 -5.16 10.34 30.53
C GLU A 666 -4.97 11.38 31.64
N GLN A 667 -5.12 10.96 32.90
CA GLN A 667 -4.82 11.85 34.02
C GLN A 667 -3.34 12.20 34.07
N ALA A 668 -2.45 11.21 33.83
CA ALA A 668 -1.01 11.47 33.72
C ALA A 668 -0.72 12.47 32.59
N GLU A 669 -1.34 12.32 31.42
CA GLU A 669 -1.20 13.29 30.33
C GLU A 669 -1.66 14.70 30.75
N ARG A 670 -2.81 14.84 31.42
CA ARG A 670 -3.29 16.13 31.95
C ARG A 670 -2.30 16.75 32.92
N ASN A 671 -1.69 15.94 33.80
CA ASN A 671 -0.65 16.38 34.72
C ASN A 671 0.55 16.96 33.96
N VAL A 672 1.01 16.29 32.89
CA VAL A 672 2.12 16.79 32.06
C VAL A 672 1.80 18.16 31.43
N PHE A 673 0.58 18.36 30.93
CA PHE A 673 0.17 19.70 30.44
C PHE A 673 0.25 20.75 31.56
N GLY A 674 -0.33 20.46 32.72
CA GLY A 674 -0.33 21.37 33.86
C GLY A 674 1.08 21.71 34.37
N ALA A 675 1.93 20.71 34.52
CA ALA A 675 3.32 20.88 34.96
C ALA A 675 4.16 21.71 33.99
N LEU A 676 3.83 21.68 32.70
CA LEU A 676 4.47 22.49 31.66
C LEU A 676 3.82 23.87 31.45
N GLY A 677 2.83 24.24 32.26
CA GLY A 677 2.12 25.53 32.13
C GLY A 677 1.32 25.64 30.83
N LEU A 678 0.89 24.50 30.28
CA LEU A 678 0.08 24.43 29.07
C LEU A 678 -1.38 24.20 29.43
N GLU A 679 -2.29 24.90 28.75
CA GLU A 679 -3.70 24.55 28.77
C GLU A 679 -3.88 23.15 28.15
N PHE A 680 -4.62 22.28 28.84
CA PHE A 680 -4.89 20.94 28.31
C PHE A 680 -5.69 21.04 27.02
N ARG A 681 -5.14 20.49 25.93
CA ARG A 681 -5.82 20.37 24.64
C ARG A 681 -6.29 18.96 24.47
N GLU A 682 -7.55 18.75 24.13
CA GLU A 682 -8.03 17.41 23.84
C GLU A 682 -7.29 16.84 22.61
N PRO A 683 -7.15 15.51 22.46
CA PRO A 683 -6.34 14.94 21.38
C PRO A 683 -6.79 15.34 19.96
N TRP A 684 -8.09 15.50 19.72
CA TRP A 684 -8.67 15.98 18.45
C TRP A 684 -8.41 17.47 18.18
N GLU A 685 -7.85 18.19 19.15
CA GLU A 685 -7.40 19.58 19.04
C GLU A 685 -5.89 19.71 18.77
N ARG A 686 -5.22 18.61 18.41
CA ARG A 686 -3.76 18.57 18.17
C ARG A 686 -3.43 18.20 16.72
N CYS A 687 -4.33 18.48 15.79
CA CYS A 687 -4.31 18.03 14.40
C CYS A 687 -3.48 18.96 13.48
N THR A 688 -2.19 19.06 13.75
CA THR A 688 -1.28 20.07 13.15
C THR A 688 -0.66 19.68 11.81
N GLY A 689 -1.41 18.95 10.97
CA GLY A 689 -0.98 18.46 9.64
C GLY A 689 -0.07 17.23 9.61
#